data_AF-A0A8C5BPJ0-F1
#
_entry.id   AF-A0A8C5BPJ0-F1
#
_cell.length_a   1.000
_cell.length_b   1.000
_cell.length_c   1.000
_cell.angle_alpha   90.00
_cell.angle_beta   90.00
_cell.angle_gamma   90.00
#
_symmetry.space_group_name_H-M   'P 1'
#
loop_
_entity.id
_entity.type
_entity.pdbx_description
1 polymer ?
#
loop_
_entity_poly.entity_id
_entity_poly.type
_entity_poly.pdbx_seq_one_letter_code
_entity_poly.pdbx_strand_id
1 'polypeptide(L)'
;MLSGPAGFRWTVIILTCQHKDSVYAFQKELDLRQTRGSVGPGTLLLTASDPEERLGSGGATLNALLVAAEHLSARAGHTGRDYPWGGCSRAFSWLAEEAASPRLTAPVCCVDQLLDRLDTQICPGSPPGVWVCSTDMLLSLPLDYAPSWEGFSGVRVLALPGDPSFAAHHGVYLADQQGTVKDIIYRGSSEEIQRASLPDGNVPMVSGVVFFSSSVSERLLQTHVTPPLDGCTYLGLDSGAPPLQISLFLDVVKALCADLTLEQFVNREPEDGRTLEPPQRAALRGALLYLVTWFMVPYVPGGRYDYLSLSAKDHVTRLTRNTMGNRFILAHVQVSHTILVPGARVINSVLQGDVTVATASVVQHCHLQVSMKNYSYSQYYMLCVSRPEDLWAPGKPHPLLEARLFPALQARGGAVGLDQGGVAWLLGGAGSLERWRGAWRLSLRELLSLTDQEAELRWREELLFLVGRRRVIDTLTSQSDDCLLPCFRAAVLGSQQGELLKTLDSKAGAEACLGVAARALACVADVLVCMAGEGRGGLRSGPAANQAWSPALSLLEEGQVQEGVASLARERELWLHRPDLLVRAARHYEGAGQVLLRRALMSSHWSVSTGPAPVPPLDRWQEVDCPARLDLAGGWSDTPPIAFEHGGSVTNMAVRVDGQRPIGARARRIREPLLLLVSHAGGRDSEVATETVCESLEDLKDHCQPHAPGALLKAVCVCSGLVSLSSQQPLGQQLMERWGGGVELHSWSLLPHGSGLGTSSILAGALLAAVYLITGRSYSPEGLVHAVLHLEQLLTTGGGWQDQVGGLVGGVKVGRSRAALPLRVEVERLTPSQHFLEEVQRHLLLVYTGKTRLARNLLQDVVRSWYARLPSIVQNAHDLVANSEACVRAFTEGSLQGLGACLRRARQQKRQMVPGCEPSSVRLLMEALEPMALGHSLAGAGGGGFLYLLTREPLQRLAVLELLQRTPGLGDFSVHSVELDPEGLSVLSPG
;
A
#
# COMPACT_ATOMS: atom_id res chain seq x y z
N MET A 1 2.62 -4.71 13.90
CA MET A 1 4.06 -4.66 13.61
C MET A 1 4.36 -5.68 12.53
N LEU A 2 5.03 -5.30 11.46
CA LEU A 2 5.68 -6.22 10.52
C LEU A 2 7.13 -5.79 10.40
N SER A 3 8.03 -6.56 11.00
CA SER A 3 9.46 -6.43 10.75
C SER A 3 9.73 -6.94 9.35
N GLY A 4 9.81 -6.03 8.38
CA GLY A 4 10.48 -6.32 7.11
C GLY A 4 11.95 -6.70 7.36
N PRO A 5 12.65 -7.23 6.34
CA PRO A 5 14.08 -7.51 6.46
C PRO A 5 14.80 -6.25 6.94
N ALA A 6 15.66 -6.41 7.96
CA ALA A 6 16.45 -5.32 8.48
C ALA A 6 17.56 -4.99 7.48
N GLY A 7 17.30 -4.00 6.62
CA GLY A 7 18.27 -3.50 5.64
C GLY A 7 19.56 -2.98 6.30
N PHE A 8 20.59 -2.81 5.48
CA PHE A 8 21.90 -2.32 5.90
C PHE A 8 21.78 -1.00 6.69
N ARG A 9 22.54 -0.87 7.78
CA ARG A 9 22.42 0.27 8.71
C ARG A 9 23.58 1.25 8.52
N TRP A 10 23.37 2.25 7.67
CA TRP A 10 24.28 3.38 7.54
C TRP A 10 24.40 4.17 8.84
N THR A 11 25.65 4.46 9.26
CA THR A 11 25.92 5.37 10.37
C THR A 11 25.90 6.82 9.89
N VAL A 12 26.54 7.08 8.74
CA VAL A 12 26.52 8.38 8.04
C VAL A 12 26.32 8.12 6.54
N ILE A 13 25.60 9.00 5.86
CA ILE A 13 25.61 9.14 4.39
C ILE A 13 26.01 10.58 4.08
N ILE A 14 26.97 10.76 3.18
CA ILE A 14 27.45 12.08 2.75
C ILE A 14 27.33 12.21 1.23
N LEU A 15 26.65 13.25 0.78
CA LEU A 15 26.59 13.65 -0.63
C LEU A 15 27.59 14.79 -0.88
N THR A 16 28.59 14.55 -1.73
CA THR A 16 29.79 15.40 -1.91
C THR A 16 29.74 16.24 -3.20
N CYS A 17 30.00 17.55 -3.11
CA CYS A 17 29.68 18.44 -4.22
C CYS A 17 30.27 19.89 -4.16
N GLN A 18 30.44 20.56 -5.32
CA GLN A 18 31.10 21.88 -5.55
C GLN A 18 30.40 23.22 -5.25
N HIS A 19 29.22 23.53 -5.83
CA HIS A 19 28.71 24.91 -5.84
C HIS A 19 27.89 25.28 -4.59
N LYS A 20 28.39 26.19 -3.74
CA LYS A 20 27.88 26.51 -2.39
C LYS A 20 26.39 26.91 -2.27
N ASP A 21 25.68 27.12 -3.37
CA ASP A 21 24.22 27.35 -3.37
C ASP A 21 23.41 26.03 -3.36
N SER A 22 24.02 24.91 -3.78
CA SER A 22 23.51 23.52 -3.66
C SER A 22 23.04 23.11 -2.25
N VAL A 23 23.61 23.78 -1.24
CA VAL A 23 23.67 23.37 0.17
C VAL A 23 22.34 22.97 0.75
N TYR A 24 21.42 23.92 0.78
CA TYR A 24 20.17 23.80 1.52
C TYR A 24 19.19 22.89 0.80
N ALA A 25 19.16 22.97 -0.53
CA ALA A 25 18.30 22.15 -1.39
C ALA A 25 18.61 20.64 -1.24
N PHE A 26 19.89 20.26 -1.30
CA PHE A 26 20.26 18.84 -1.29
C PHE A 26 20.17 18.22 0.10
N GLN A 27 20.49 18.98 1.16
CA GLN A 27 20.29 18.51 2.53
C GLN A 27 18.80 18.25 2.80
N LYS A 28 17.92 19.20 2.45
CA LYS A 28 16.47 19.08 2.58
C LYS A 28 15.92 17.85 1.83
N GLU A 29 16.45 17.55 0.65
CA GLU A 29 16.05 16.41 -0.19
C GLU A 29 16.62 15.05 0.30
N LEU A 30 17.69 15.06 1.12
CA LEU A 30 18.11 13.90 1.94
C LEU A 30 17.21 13.75 3.18
N ASP A 31 16.95 14.82 3.93
CA ASP A 31 16.12 14.81 5.13
C ASP A 31 14.68 14.33 4.81
N LEU A 32 14.17 14.70 3.64
CA LEU A 32 12.92 14.17 3.08
C LEU A 32 12.98 12.64 2.84
N ARG A 33 14.11 12.05 2.42
CA ARG A 33 14.26 10.59 2.25
C ARG A 33 14.24 9.85 3.58
N GLN A 34 14.88 10.39 4.62
CA GLN A 34 14.79 9.84 5.97
C GLN A 34 13.36 9.96 6.53
N THR A 35 12.70 11.09 6.30
CA THR A 35 11.30 11.31 6.70
C THR A 35 10.32 10.39 5.96
N ARG A 36 10.55 10.12 4.67
CA ARG A 36 9.80 9.15 3.84
C ARG A 36 10.15 7.68 4.18
N GLY A 37 11.20 7.45 4.96
CA GLY A 37 11.64 6.11 5.39
C GLY A 37 12.46 5.33 4.36
N SER A 38 12.99 6.00 3.33
CA SER A 38 13.96 5.43 2.37
C SER A 38 15.37 5.34 2.95
N VAL A 39 15.68 6.16 3.96
CA VAL A 39 16.91 6.08 4.75
C VAL A 39 16.53 5.87 6.22
N GLY A 40 17.34 5.12 6.97
CA GLY A 40 17.08 4.84 8.39
C GLY A 40 17.06 6.11 9.25
N PRO A 41 16.14 6.26 10.23
CA PRO A 41 16.03 7.45 11.08
C PRO A 41 17.15 7.60 12.13
N GLY A 42 18.09 6.65 12.19
CA GLY A 42 19.30 6.73 13.02
C GLY A 42 20.57 7.05 12.21
N THR A 43 20.45 7.24 10.90
CA THR A 43 21.57 7.57 10.01
C THR A 43 21.80 9.08 9.99
N LEU A 44 23.03 9.52 10.17
CA LEU A 44 23.41 10.92 10.00
C LEU A 44 23.45 11.27 8.50
N LEU A 45 22.58 12.19 8.07
CA LEU A 45 22.54 12.68 6.69
C LEU A 45 23.31 13.98 6.56
N LEU A 46 24.36 13.99 5.74
CA LEU A 46 25.18 15.18 5.48
C LEU A 46 25.27 15.47 3.99
N THR A 47 25.50 16.73 3.70
CA THR A 47 25.90 17.17 2.37
C THR A 47 27.19 17.99 2.54
N ALA A 48 28.26 17.63 1.81
CA ALA A 48 29.63 18.11 2.02
C ALA A 48 30.23 18.76 0.77
N SER A 49 31.05 19.80 0.95
CA SER A 49 31.48 20.72 -0.11
C SER A 49 32.84 20.36 -0.68
N ASP A 50 33.05 20.66 -1.97
CA ASP A 50 34.39 20.97 -2.45
C ASP A 50 34.73 22.38 -1.89
N PRO A 51 35.84 22.58 -1.14
CA PRO A 51 36.18 23.88 -0.57
C PRO A 51 36.59 24.90 -1.66
N GLU A 52 37.14 24.41 -2.78
CA GLU A 52 37.39 25.14 -4.02
C GLU A 52 36.78 24.42 -5.25
N GLU A 53 36.47 25.18 -6.30
CA GLU A 53 35.97 24.65 -7.55
C GLU A 53 36.92 23.60 -8.18
N ARG A 54 36.35 22.44 -8.54
CA ARG A 54 37.01 21.35 -9.30
C ARG A 54 38.02 20.48 -8.52
N LEU A 55 37.93 20.40 -7.19
CA LEU A 55 38.76 19.52 -6.34
C LEU A 55 38.88 18.04 -6.78
N GLY A 56 37.92 17.54 -7.56
CA GLY A 56 37.93 16.17 -8.10
C GLY A 56 37.37 15.14 -7.12
N SER A 57 37.07 13.94 -7.62
CA SER A 57 36.37 12.91 -6.83
C SER A 57 37.19 12.34 -5.68
N GLY A 58 38.53 12.31 -5.80
CA GLY A 58 39.40 11.89 -4.71
C GLY A 58 39.49 12.97 -3.63
N GLY A 59 39.60 14.25 -4.04
CA GLY A 59 39.66 15.37 -3.12
C GLY A 59 38.35 15.52 -2.34
N ALA A 60 37.21 15.48 -3.05
CA ALA A 60 35.89 15.48 -2.43
C ALA A 60 35.69 14.31 -1.45
N THR A 61 36.32 13.14 -1.71
CA THR A 61 36.32 12.00 -0.77
C THR A 61 37.14 12.31 0.49
N LEU A 62 38.33 12.90 0.37
CA LEU A 62 39.15 13.29 1.52
C LEU A 62 38.46 14.36 2.38
N ASN A 63 37.88 15.40 1.75
CA ASN A 63 37.15 16.43 2.48
C ASN A 63 35.87 15.86 3.14
N ALA A 64 35.19 14.91 2.49
CA ALA A 64 34.05 14.23 3.09
C ALA A 64 34.41 13.34 4.29
N LEU A 65 35.57 12.67 4.26
CA LEU A 65 36.08 11.92 5.41
C LEU A 65 36.37 12.85 6.60
N LEU A 66 36.95 14.02 6.35
CA LEU A 66 37.18 15.05 7.37
C LEU A 66 35.84 15.53 7.94
N VAL A 67 34.91 15.98 7.09
CA VAL A 67 33.57 16.42 7.49
C VAL A 67 32.77 15.30 8.20
N ALA A 68 32.98 14.03 7.87
CA ALA A 68 32.37 12.90 8.59
C ALA A 68 32.90 12.78 10.02
N ALA A 69 34.23 12.75 10.18
CA ALA A 69 34.88 12.60 11.48
C ALA A 69 34.62 13.81 12.38
N GLU A 70 34.61 15.01 11.80
CA GLU A 70 34.24 16.25 12.47
C GLU A 70 32.78 16.23 12.86
N HIS A 71 31.81 15.92 11.98
CA HIS A 71 30.40 15.93 12.36
C HIS A 71 30.05 14.90 13.45
N LEU A 72 30.71 13.73 13.43
CA LEU A 72 30.61 12.73 14.49
C LEU A 72 31.22 13.21 15.83
N SER A 73 32.05 14.26 15.82
CA SER A 73 32.68 14.88 16.99
C SER A 73 32.03 16.21 17.41
N ALA A 74 31.51 17.00 16.47
CA ALA A 74 30.94 18.34 16.60
C ALA A 74 30.06 18.68 15.37
N ARG A 75 28.78 19.03 15.57
CA ARG A 75 27.74 18.97 14.51
C ARG A 75 27.75 20.19 13.54
N ALA A 76 27.61 19.90 12.23
CA ALA A 76 27.45 20.75 11.00
C ALA A 76 28.75 21.31 10.35
N GLY A 77 28.92 21.41 9.00
CA GLY A 77 28.13 21.00 7.81
C GLY A 77 28.58 21.65 6.45
N HIS A 78 27.90 21.37 5.30
CA HIS A 78 27.80 22.15 4.01
C HIS A 78 28.64 21.76 2.73
N THR A 79 28.17 22.14 1.49
CA THR A 79 27.89 21.31 0.25
C THR A 79 27.99 21.99 -1.19
N GLY A 80 27.77 21.26 -2.33
CA GLY A 80 27.53 21.73 -3.75
C GLY A 80 26.30 21.13 -4.54
N ARG A 81 26.11 20.93 -5.89
CA ARG A 81 26.83 20.93 -7.24
C ARG A 81 25.83 20.65 -8.42
N ASP A 82 26.14 20.95 -9.70
CA ASP A 82 25.16 20.96 -10.83
C ASP A 82 25.28 20.02 -12.06
N TYR A 83 24.22 20.03 -12.90
CA TYR A 83 23.97 19.21 -14.12
C TYR A 83 23.18 20.00 -15.20
N PRO A 84 23.52 19.90 -16.51
CA PRO A 84 22.97 20.81 -17.54
C PRO A 84 21.64 20.39 -18.20
N TRP A 85 20.94 19.35 -17.72
CA TRP A 85 19.65 18.91 -18.29
C TRP A 85 18.47 18.98 -17.30
N GLY A 86 18.65 19.59 -16.13
CA GLY A 86 17.61 19.86 -15.15
C GLY A 86 18.21 20.45 -13.86
N GLY A 87 17.52 21.42 -13.25
CA GLY A 87 18.07 22.30 -12.20
C GLY A 87 18.30 21.70 -10.81
N CYS A 88 18.60 20.41 -10.68
CA CYS A 88 18.77 19.72 -9.38
C CYS A 88 19.88 18.65 -9.38
N SER A 89 20.96 18.86 -10.14
CA SER A 89 22.08 17.91 -10.34
C SER A 89 21.72 16.56 -11.00
N ARG A 90 22.74 15.70 -11.16
CA ARG A 90 22.58 14.30 -11.60
C ARG A 90 21.93 13.42 -10.53
N ALA A 91 22.23 13.65 -9.26
CA ALA A 91 21.79 12.82 -8.14
C ALA A 91 20.26 12.72 -8.06
N PHE A 92 19.57 13.86 -8.19
CA PHE A 92 18.11 13.98 -8.10
C PHE A 92 17.43 14.07 -9.47
N SER A 93 18.03 13.46 -10.51
CA SER A 93 17.36 13.20 -11.78
C SER A 93 16.32 12.08 -11.60
N TRP A 94 15.04 12.40 -11.80
CA TRP A 94 13.94 11.45 -11.59
C TRP A 94 13.87 10.42 -12.72
N LEU A 95 13.70 9.16 -12.36
CA LEU A 95 13.71 8.01 -13.25
C LEU A 95 12.28 7.57 -13.61
N ALA A 96 12.22 6.71 -14.63
CA ALA A 96 11.00 6.17 -15.20
C ALA A 96 10.45 4.96 -14.41
N GLU A 97 10.64 4.90 -13.09
CA GLU A 97 10.34 3.73 -12.26
C GLU A 97 9.58 4.11 -10.98
N GLU A 98 8.63 3.27 -10.54
CA GLU A 98 7.92 3.38 -9.26
C GLU A 98 8.54 2.37 -8.28
N ALA A 99 8.90 2.81 -7.08
CA ALA A 99 9.65 1.99 -6.13
C ALA A 99 8.91 0.70 -5.74
N ALA A 100 9.61 -0.43 -5.68
CA ALA A 100 9.03 -1.74 -5.35
C ALA A 100 8.48 -1.85 -3.90
N SER A 101 8.73 -0.85 -3.04
CA SER A 101 8.29 -0.79 -1.64
C SER A 101 7.06 0.12 -1.47
N PRO A 102 5.85 -0.42 -1.23
CA PRO A 102 4.59 0.35 -1.25
C PRO A 102 4.36 1.17 0.05
N ARG A 103 5.41 1.73 0.65
CA ARG A 103 5.28 2.57 1.86
C ARG A 103 4.79 3.97 1.54
N LEU A 104 5.22 4.56 0.43
CA LEU A 104 4.87 5.92 -0.01
C LEU A 104 4.85 5.99 -1.54
N THR A 105 4.00 6.84 -2.12
CA THR A 105 4.13 7.20 -3.54
C THR A 105 5.22 8.25 -3.64
N ALA A 106 6.39 7.86 -4.13
CA ALA A 106 7.53 8.75 -4.36
C ALA A 106 8.16 8.45 -5.73
N PRO A 107 8.72 9.45 -6.41
CA PRO A 107 9.59 9.23 -7.55
C PRO A 107 10.88 8.53 -7.11
N VAL A 108 11.42 7.66 -7.96
CA VAL A 108 12.76 7.11 -7.81
C VAL A 108 13.75 8.04 -8.52
N CYS A 109 14.83 8.47 -7.87
CA CYS A 109 15.97 9.11 -8.55
C CYS A 109 17.20 8.19 -8.61
N CYS A 110 18.29 8.66 -9.21
CA CYS A 110 19.55 7.91 -9.31
C CYS A 110 20.12 7.52 -7.93
N VAL A 111 20.03 8.41 -6.93
CA VAL A 111 20.42 8.09 -5.54
C VAL A 111 19.50 7.04 -4.91
N ASP A 112 18.20 7.03 -5.20
CA ASP A 112 17.28 6.03 -4.64
C ASP A 112 17.57 4.61 -5.18
N GLN A 113 17.83 4.45 -6.49
CA GLN A 113 18.29 3.17 -7.04
C GLN A 113 19.65 2.75 -6.46
N LEU A 114 20.59 3.69 -6.34
CA LEU A 114 21.92 3.40 -5.83
C LEU A 114 21.87 2.92 -4.38
N LEU A 115 21.09 3.59 -3.52
CA LEU A 115 20.86 3.17 -2.13
C LEU A 115 20.14 1.82 -2.06
N ASP A 116 19.08 1.58 -2.84
CA ASP A 116 18.40 0.27 -2.88
C ASP A 116 19.36 -0.89 -3.21
N ARG A 117 20.21 -0.72 -4.23
CA ARG A 117 21.22 -1.73 -4.63
C ARG A 117 22.30 -1.93 -3.57
N LEU A 118 22.77 -0.84 -2.94
CA LEU A 118 23.73 -0.90 -1.85
C LEU A 118 23.14 -1.64 -0.63
N ASP A 119 21.96 -1.24 -0.17
CA ASP A 119 21.28 -1.75 1.03
C ASP A 119 20.89 -3.23 0.93
N THR A 120 20.54 -3.69 -0.28
CA THR A 120 19.94 -5.02 -0.49
C THR A 120 20.90 -6.06 -1.09
N GLN A 121 21.93 -5.66 -1.84
CA GLN A 121 22.78 -6.60 -2.60
C GLN A 121 24.29 -6.45 -2.39
N ILE A 122 24.80 -5.25 -2.07
CA ILE A 122 26.26 -4.98 -2.07
C ILE A 122 26.82 -4.87 -0.63
N CYS A 123 26.21 -4.04 0.20
CA CYS A 123 26.65 -3.76 1.56
C CYS A 123 26.30 -4.83 2.62
N PRO A 124 25.24 -5.66 2.50
CA PRO A 124 24.97 -6.73 3.46
C PRO A 124 26.19 -7.61 3.73
N GLY A 125 26.53 -7.78 5.02
CA GLY A 125 27.70 -8.54 5.47
C GLY A 125 29.04 -7.78 5.42
N SER A 126 29.11 -6.57 4.84
CA SER A 126 30.35 -5.80 4.80
C SER A 126 30.85 -5.38 6.19
N PRO A 127 32.18 -5.37 6.43
CA PRO A 127 32.76 -4.91 7.69
C PRO A 127 32.67 -3.38 7.79
N PRO A 128 32.90 -2.80 8.99
CA PRO A 128 33.03 -1.35 9.16
C PRO A 128 34.03 -0.72 8.18
N GLY A 129 33.63 0.41 7.60
CA GLY A 129 34.36 1.10 6.55
C GLY A 129 33.52 2.16 5.85
N VAL A 130 34.06 2.70 4.77
CA VAL A 130 33.47 3.78 3.97
C VAL A 130 33.23 3.29 2.54
N TRP A 131 32.00 3.47 2.08
CA TRP A 131 31.60 3.28 0.69
C TRP A 131 31.62 4.62 -0.05
N VAL A 132 32.23 4.63 -1.25
CA VAL A 132 32.28 5.80 -2.13
C VAL A 132 31.67 5.41 -3.47
N CYS A 133 30.61 6.11 -3.88
CA CYS A 133 29.79 5.75 -5.03
C CYS A 133 29.46 6.99 -5.89
N SER A 134 29.53 6.85 -7.22
CA SER A 134 29.17 7.93 -8.15
C SER A 134 27.65 8.09 -8.25
N THR A 135 27.12 9.27 -7.89
CA THR A 135 25.66 9.56 -7.79
C THR A 135 24.94 9.67 -9.14
N ASP A 136 25.66 9.47 -10.24
CA ASP A 136 25.19 9.53 -11.62
C ASP A 136 25.31 8.20 -12.37
N MET A 137 25.67 7.14 -11.65
CA MET A 137 25.74 5.78 -12.15
C MET A 137 24.43 5.04 -11.82
N LEU A 138 23.73 4.59 -12.86
CA LEU A 138 22.65 3.61 -12.71
C LEU A 138 23.29 2.22 -12.62
N LEU A 139 22.86 1.39 -11.65
CA LEU A 139 23.47 0.10 -11.33
C LEU A 139 22.44 -1.03 -11.29
N SER A 140 22.73 -2.14 -11.98
CA SER A 140 21.88 -3.32 -12.06
C SER A 140 22.71 -4.57 -11.82
N LEU A 141 22.33 -5.38 -10.82
CA LEU A 141 23.00 -6.63 -10.45
C LEU A 141 22.03 -7.82 -10.53
N PRO A 142 22.52 -9.06 -10.72
CA PRO A 142 21.70 -10.27 -10.59
C PRO A 142 21.03 -10.36 -9.21
N LEU A 143 19.80 -10.87 -9.13
CA LEU A 143 19.01 -10.93 -7.89
C LEU A 143 19.63 -11.84 -6.82
N ASP A 144 20.46 -12.79 -7.25
CA ASP A 144 21.19 -13.79 -6.47
C ASP A 144 22.62 -13.36 -6.11
N TYR A 145 23.08 -12.17 -6.55
CA TYR A 145 24.41 -11.67 -6.23
C TYR A 145 24.54 -11.24 -4.76
N ALA A 146 25.45 -11.88 -4.03
CA ALA A 146 25.89 -11.49 -2.70
C ALA A 146 27.42 -11.64 -2.58
N PRO A 147 28.19 -10.55 -2.34
CA PRO A 147 29.65 -10.64 -2.19
C PRO A 147 30.06 -11.21 -0.82
N SER A 148 31.08 -12.07 -0.79
CA SER A 148 31.64 -12.56 0.47
C SER A 148 32.56 -11.51 1.12
N TRP A 149 32.41 -11.35 2.43
CA TRP A 149 33.11 -10.37 3.25
C TRP A 149 33.92 -10.99 4.40
N GLU A 150 33.91 -12.31 4.53
CA GLU A 150 34.55 -13.03 5.64
C GLU A 150 36.05 -12.72 5.72
N GLY A 151 36.49 -12.21 6.87
CA GLY A 151 37.89 -11.83 7.13
C GLY A 151 38.43 -10.63 6.33
N PHE A 152 37.62 -9.94 5.51
CA PHE A 152 38.14 -8.92 4.59
C PHE A 152 38.56 -7.62 5.29
N SER A 153 39.81 -7.19 5.07
CA SER A 153 40.34 -5.87 5.43
C SER A 153 41.27 -5.37 4.33
N GLY A 154 41.06 -4.14 3.86
CA GLY A 154 41.73 -3.58 2.69
C GLY A 154 40.83 -2.65 1.89
N VAL A 155 41.01 -2.66 0.56
CA VAL A 155 40.23 -1.88 -0.43
C VAL A 155 39.59 -2.82 -1.44
N ARG A 156 38.34 -2.56 -1.80
CA ARG A 156 37.58 -3.35 -2.78
C ARG A 156 36.90 -2.46 -3.80
N VAL A 157 37.04 -2.77 -5.08
CA VAL A 157 36.38 -2.07 -6.19
C VAL A 157 35.45 -3.02 -6.94
N LEU A 158 34.31 -2.54 -7.42
CA LEU A 158 33.38 -3.39 -8.17
C LEU A 158 33.72 -3.36 -9.67
N ALA A 159 33.81 -4.52 -10.33
CA ALA A 159 33.91 -4.61 -11.78
C ALA A 159 32.66 -5.23 -12.40
N LEU A 160 32.32 -4.73 -13.58
CA LEU A 160 31.11 -5.12 -14.31
C LEU A 160 31.46 -5.45 -15.78
N PRO A 161 30.75 -6.41 -16.41
CA PRO A 161 30.89 -6.72 -17.82
C PRO A 161 30.70 -5.48 -18.71
N GLY A 162 31.55 -5.33 -19.71
CA GLY A 162 31.35 -4.34 -20.75
C GLY A 162 32.13 -4.61 -22.04
N ASP A 163 31.72 -3.90 -23.08
CA ASP A 163 32.24 -4.02 -24.44
C ASP A 163 33.64 -3.37 -24.58
N PRO A 164 34.63 -4.03 -25.21
CA PRO A 164 35.98 -3.47 -25.40
C PRO A 164 36.04 -2.12 -26.12
N SER A 165 35.14 -1.83 -27.07
CA SER A 165 35.12 -0.56 -27.81
C SER A 165 34.57 0.60 -26.96
N PHE A 166 33.65 0.31 -26.04
CA PHE A 166 33.20 1.27 -25.04
C PHE A 166 34.27 1.47 -23.96
N ALA A 167 34.95 0.40 -23.55
CA ALA A 167 36.04 0.45 -22.57
C ALA A 167 37.24 1.30 -23.01
N ALA A 168 37.58 1.31 -24.31
CA ALA A 168 38.61 2.21 -24.87
C ALA A 168 38.31 3.72 -24.68
N HIS A 169 37.07 4.10 -24.35
CA HIS A 169 36.67 5.49 -24.06
C HIS A 169 36.49 5.77 -22.56
N HIS A 170 36.53 4.72 -21.73
CA HIS A 170 36.33 4.70 -20.29
C HIS A 170 37.56 4.08 -19.62
N GLY A 171 37.47 2.90 -19.00
CA GLY A 171 38.62 2.14 -18.51
C GLY A 171 38.27 0.77 -17.94
N VAL A 172 39.30 -0.05 -17.69
CA VAL A 172 39.22 -1.43 -17.18
C VAL A 172 40.19 -1.68 -16.03
N TYR A 173 39.84 -2.62 -15.15
CA TYR A 173 40.76 -3.17 -14.15
C TYR A 173 41.58 -4.31 -14.76
N LEU A 174 42.90 -4.27 -14.61
CA LEU A 174 43.75 -5.44 -14.84
C LEU A 174 43.93 -6.16 -13.50
N ALA A 175 43.64 -7.46 -13.45
CA ALA A 175 43.68 -8.26 -12.22
C ALA A 175 44.30 -9.64 -12.43
N ASP A 176 44.71 -10.29 -11.34
CA ASP A 176 45.16 -11.68 -11.35
C ASP A 176 44.01 -12.69 -11.18
N GLN A 177 44.34 -13.98 -11.18
CA GLN A 177 43.39 -15.09 -11.01
C GLN A 177 42.72 -15.14 -9.61
N GLN A 178 43.23 -14.37 -8.64
CA GLN A 178 42.70 -14.26 -7.28
C GLN A 178 41.83 -12.99 -7.11
N GLY A 179 41.76 -12.15 -8.15
CA GLY A 179 41.05 -10.88 -8.15
C GLY A 179 41.85 -9.72 -7.55
N THR A 180 43.17 -9.85 -7.36
CA THR A 180 44.02 -8.74 -6.93
C THR A 180 44.19 -7.73 -8.06
N VAL A 181 43.99 -6.43 -7.81
CA VAL A 181 44.14 -5.40 -8.85
C VAL A 181 45.62 -5.08 -9.09
N LYS A 182 46.06 -5.31 -10.33
CA LYS A 182 47.43 -5.12 -10.79
C LYS A 182 47.65 -3.75 -11.41
N ASP A 183 46.71 -3.25 -12.21
CA ASP A 183 46.72 -1.92 -12.83
C ASP A 183 45.29 -1.45 -13.21
N ILE A 184 45.13 -0.17 -13.58
CA ILE A 184 43.90 0.41 -14.14
C ILE A 184 44.22 1.06 -15.49
N ILE A 185 43.73 0.46 -16.57
CA ILE A 185 43.93 0.97 -17.93
C ILE A 185 42.75 1.90 -18.26
N TYR A 186 42.98 3.21 -18.20
CA TYR A 186 41.98 4.23 -18.54
C TYR A 186 42.26 4.79 -19.93
N ARG A 187 41.26 4.75 -20.82
CA ARG A 187 41.36 5.16 -22.25
C ARG A 187 42.55 4.56 -23.03
N GLY A 188 42.97 3.36 -22.66
CA GLY A 188 44.07 2.66 -23.33
C GLY A 188 43.74 2.23 -24.76
N SER A 189 44.77 1.87 -25.51
CA SER A 189 44.64 1.31 -26.86
C SER A 189 43.80 0.02 -26.85
N SER A 190 43.20 -0.33 -27.99
CA SER A 190 42.45 -1.59 -28.17
C SER A 190 43.26 -2.83 -27.74
N GLU A 191 44.57 -2.84 -27.98
CA GLU A 191 45.47 -3.92 -27.57
C GLU A 191 45.68 -3.96 -26.05
N GLU A 192 45.58 -2.81 -25.38
CA GLU A 192 45.72 -2.68 -23.94
C GLU A 192 44.43 -3.09 -23.22
N ILE A 193 43.28 -2.65 -23.71
CA ILE A 193 41.97 -3.09 -23.25
C ILE A 193 41.81 -4.61 -23.44
N GLN A 194 42.31 -5.16 -24.54
CA GLN A 194 42.29 -6.62 -24.77
C GLN A 194 43.11 -7.43 -23.75
N ARG A 195 44.12 -6.84 -23.08
CA ARG A 195 44.84 -7.53 -21.98
C ARG A 195 43.96 -7.84 -20.77
N ALA A 196 42.80 -7.20 -20.64
CA ALA A 196 41.81 -7.46 -19.59
C ALA A 196 40.62 -8.33 -20.06
N SER A 197 40.68 -8.92 -21.26
CA SER A 197 39.59 -9.75 -21.82
C SER A 197 39.31 -10.97 -20.94
N LEU A 198 38.04 -11.19 -20.62
CA LEU A 198 37.56 -12.35 -19.85
C LEU A 198 37.03 -13.46 -20.78
N PRO A 199 36.85 -14.71 -20.30
CA PRO A 199 36.41 -15.84 -21.14
C PRO A 199 35.00 -15.70 -21.75
N ASP A 200 34.20 -14.72 -21.31
CA ASP A 200 32.89 -14.38 -21.85
C ASP A 200 32.95 -13.33 -22.99
N GLY A 201 34.15 -12.85 -23.33
CA GLY A 201 34.38 -11.81 -24.34
C GLY A 201 34.19 -10.38 -23.85
N ASN A 202 33.81 -10.17 -22.58
CA ASN A 202 33.72 -8.85 -21.97
C ASN A 202 35.06 -8.44 -21.34
N VAL A 203 35.16 -7.17 -20.94
CA VAL A 203 36.22 -6.66 -20.08
C VAL A 203 35.66 -6.18 -18.72
N PRO A 204 36.43 -6.31 -17.62
CA PRO A 204 36.04 -5.86 -16.27
C PRO A 204 36.18 -4.34 -16.17
N MET A 205 35.10 -3.61 -16.48
CA MET A 205 35.14 -2.16 -16.54
C MET A 205 35.27 -1.49 -15.16
N VAL A 206 35.86 -0.30 -15.14
CA VAL A 206 35.94 0.59 -13.97
C VAL A 206 34.55 1.13 -13.61
N SER A 207 33.87 0.47 -12.68
CA SER A 207 32.61 0.99 -12.11
C SER A 207 32.87 2.08 -11.07
N GLY A 208 31.83 2.86 -10.76
CA GLY A 208 31.90 4.00 -9.84
C GLY A 208 31.80 3.65 -8.35
N VAL A 209 32.09 2.40 -7.94
CA VAL A 209 31.89 1.90 -6.56
C VAL A 209 33.20 1.42 -5.95
N VAL A 210 33.57 2.01 -4.80
CA VAL A 210 34.76 1.67 -4.02
C VAL A 210 34.39 1.49 -2.54
N PHE A 211 34.98 0.49 -1.89
CA PHE A 211 34.91 0.28 -0.45
C PHE A 211 36.30 0.35 0.18
N PHE A 212 36.42 1.11 1.26
CA PHE A 212 37.59 1.22 2.12
C PHE A 212 37.22 0.70 3.51
N SER A 213 37.86 -0.37 4.00
CA SER A 213 37.68 -0.80 5.40
C SER A 213 38.19 0.26 6.40
N SER A 214 37.67 0.27 7.65
CA SER A 214 37.98 1.30 8.65
C SER A 214 39.48 1.61 8.78
N SER A 215 40.34 0.59 8.84
CA SER A 215 41.80 0.74 8.95
C SER A 215 42.47 1.43 7.76
N VAL A 216 41.82 1.47 6.60
CA VAL A 216 42.24 2.25 5.43
C VAL A 216 41.61 3.65 5.47
N SER A 217 40.32 3.76 5.82
CA SER A 217 39.62 5.04 5.95
C SER A 217 40.24 5.97 7.00
N GLU A 218 40.68 5.43 8.14
CA GLU A 218 41.39 6.18 9.19
C GLU A 218 42.72 6.76 8.69
N ARG A 219 43.46 6.00 7.88
CA ARG A 219 44.75 6.45 7.32
C ARG A 219 44.57 7.40 6.13
N LEU A 220 43.51 7.24 5.33
CA LEU A 220 43.10 8.23 4.34
C LEU A 220 42.69 9.55 5.00
N LEU A 221 41.93 9.50 6.11
CA LEU A 221 41.63 10.68 6.91
C LEU A 221 42.91 11.35 7.43
N GLN A 222 43.92 10.59 7.87
CA GLN A 222 45.19 11.15 8.33
C GLN A 222 45.93 12.00 7.28
N THR A 223 45.65 11.88 5.97
CA THR A 223 46.31 12.71 4.95
C THR A 223 45.79 14.15 4.86
N HIS A 224 44.74 14.53 5.60
CA HIS A 224 44.18 15.90 5.60
C HIS A 224 45.16 17.00 6.06
N VAL A 225 46.28 16.63 6.69
CA VAL A 225 47.37 17.54 7.12
C VAL A 225 48.72 17.20 6.46
N THR A 226 48.71 16.48 5.33
CA THR A 226 49.92 16.00 4.65
C THR A 226 50.08 16.67 3.29
N PRO A 227 50.97 17.66 3.13
CA PRO A 227 51.20 18.32 1.85
C PRO A 227 51.56 17.34 0.72
N PRO A 228 50.96 17.46 -0.48
CA PRO A 228 49.99 18.48 -0.93
C PRO A 228 48.50 18.09 -0.74
N LEU A 229 48.20 16.99 -0.05
CA LEU A 229 46.85 16.43 0.11
C LEU A 229 45.98 17.21 1.11
N ASP A 230 46.60 18.03 1.95
CA ASP A 230 45.94 19.08 2.72
C ASP A 230 45.17 20.06 1.82
N GLY A 231 45.73 20.41 0.66
CA GLY A 231 45.11 21.19 -0.42
C GLY A 231 43.87 20.55 -1.07
N CYS A 232 43.49 19.33 -0.66
CA CYS A 232 42.19 18.71 -0.98
C CYS A 232 41.14 18.88 0.14
N THR A 233 41.43 19.64 1.21
CA THR A 233 40.54 19.78 2.36
C THR A 233 40.36 21.24 2.77
N TYR A 234 39.21 21.59 3.35
CA TYR A 234 38.93 22.97 3.73
C TYR A 234 39.95 23.48 4.77
N LEU A 235 40.30 22.64 5.75
CA LEU A 235 41.30 22.95 6.78
C LEU A 235 42.67 23.30 6.18
N GLY A 236 43.10 22.59 5.13
CA GLY A 236 44.35 22.88 4.42
C GLY A 236 44.29 24.19 3.66
N LEU A 237 43.21 24.48 2.93
CA LEU A 237 43.04 25.76 2.21
C LEU A 237 42.96 26.95 3.18
N ASP A 238 42.23 26.82 4.28
CA ASP A 238 42.16 27.84 5.35
C ASP A 238 43.53 28.03 6.05
N SER A 239 44.39 27.01 6.03
CA SER A 239 45.79 27.07 6.49
C SER A 239 46.75 27.61 5.41
N GLY A 240 46.27 27.94 4.21
CA GLY A 240 47.06 28.50 3.11
C GLY A 240 47.74 27.47 2.19
N ALA A 241 47.34 26.20 2.23
CA ALA A 241 47.79 25.20 1.27
C ALA A 241 47.28 25.52 -0.15
N PRO A 242 48.06 25.26 -1.22
CA PRO A 242 47.61 25.47 -2.60
C PRO A 242 46.52 24.46 -2.98
N PRO A 243 45.47 24.86 -3.72
CA PRO A 243 44.39 23.95 -4.13
C PRO A 243 44.90 22.77 -4.96
N LEU A 244 44.49 21.56 -4.58
CA LEU A 244 44.89 20.32 -5.27
C LEU A 244 43.67 19.57 -5.82
N GLN A 245 43.68 19.34 -7.14
CA GLN A 245 42.69 18.50 -7.82
C GLN A 245 43.19 17.05 -7.90
N ILE A 246 42.44 16.09 -7.32
CA ILE A 246 42.76 14.65 -7.42
C ILE A 246 41.55 13.77 -7.77
N SER A 247 41.81 12.75 -8.59
CA SER A 247 40.86 11.74 -9.06
C SER A 247 40.83 10.51 -8.14
N LEU A 248 39.64 10.06 -7.73
CA LEU A 248 39.51 8.85 -6.92
C LEU A 248 40.13 7.64 -7.63
N PHE A 249 39.83 7.46 -8.92
CA PHE A 249 40.29 6.28 -9.67
C PHE A 249 41.73 6.42 -10.16
N LEU A 250 42.10 7.57 -10.74
CA LEU A 250 43.40 7.74 -11.40
C LEU A 250 44.53 8.11 -10.43
N ASP A 251 44.22 8.77 -9.31
CA ASP A 251 45.24 9.25 -8.37
C ASP A 251 45.24 8.44 -7.07
N VAL A 252 44.07 8.19 -6.47
CA VAL A 252 43.98 7.42 -5.22
C VAL A 252 44.06 5.91 -5.46
N VAL A 253 43.10 5.35 -6.20
CA VAL A 253 43.00 3.88 -6.39
C VAL A 253 44.15 3.34 -7.24
N LYS A 254 44.55 4.03 -8.33
CA LYS A 254 45.70 3.59 -9.16
C LYS A 254 47.06 3.64 -8.44
N ALA A 255 47.19 4.37 -7.32
CA ALA A 255 48.40 4.33 -6.49
C ALA A 255 48.52 3.04 -5.65
N LEU A 256 47.40 2.34 -5.43
CA LEU A 256 47.31 1.08 -4.68
C LEU A 256 47.57 -0.16 -5.56
N CYS A 257 47.63 0.00 -6.89
CA CYS A 257 47.89 -1.06 -7.85
C CYS A 257 49.25 -1.75 -7.64
N ALA A 258 49.25 -3.08 -7.64
CA ALA A 258 50.40 -3.89 -7.22
C ALA A 258 51.57 -3.92 -8.22
N ASP A 259 51.30 -3.94 -9.55
CA ASP A 259 52.34 -4.13 -10.57
C ASP A 259 53.01 -2.81 -11.01
N LEU A 260 52.46 -1.66 -10.59
CA LEU A 260 52.94 -0.34 -10.98
C LEU A 260 54.05 0.12 -10.03
N THR A 261 55.23 0.49 -10.53
CA THR A 261 56.34 1.02 -9.69
C THR A 261 56.17 2.50 -9.34
N LEU A 262 56.87 2.97 -8.30
CA LEU A 262 56.86 4.39 -7.90
C LEU A 262 57.25 5.31 -9.06
N GLU A 263 58.33 4.96 -9.78
CA GLU A 263 58.82 5.71 -10.94
C GLU A 263 57.78 5.77 -12.07
N GLN A 264 57.13 4.65 -12.41
CA GLN A 264 56.07 4.63 -13.43
C GLN A 264 54.86 5.49 -13.04
N PHE A 265 54.45 5.51 -11.77
CA PHE A 265 53.36 6.38 -11.30
C PHE A 265 53.75 7.87 -11.33
N VAL A 266 54.99 8.19 -10.92
CA VAL A 266 55.53 9.55 -10.89
C VAL A 266 55.76 10.12 -12.30
N ASN A 267 56.08 9.26 -13.28
CA ASN A 267 56.44 9.66 -14.65
C ASN A 267 55.36 9.41 -15.72
N ARG A 268 54.17 8.86 -15.38
CA ARG A 268 53.07 8.66 -16.35
C ARG A 268 52.60 9.97 -17.00
N GLU A 269 52.01 9.85 -18.19
CA GLU A 269 51.30 10.93 -18.89
C GLU A 269 49.93 11.27 -18.22
N PRO A 270 49.41 12.50 -18.40
CA PRO A 270 48.07 12.90 -17.92
C PRO A 270 46.91 12.23 -18.69
N GLU A 271 46.40 11.11 -18.19
CA GLU A 271 45.30 10.30 -18.79
C GLU A 271 43.96 11.06 -19.02
N ASP A 272 43.75 12.20 -18.37
CA ASP A 272 42.53 13.02 -18.46
C ASP A 272 42.76 14.54 -18.63
N GLY A 273 44.00 14.96 -18.87
CA GLY A 273 44.38 16.37 -19.02
C GLY A 273 44.59 17.14 -17.71
N ARG A 274 44.65 16.46 -16.55
CA ARG A 274 45.01 17.07 -15.25
C ARG A 274 46.49 16.84 -14.94
N THR A 275 47.25 17.90 -14.71
CA THR A 275 48.67 17.82 -14.32
C THR A 275 48.84 17.89 -12.81
N LEU A 276 48.90 16.72 -12.16
CA LEU A 276 49.65 16.58 -10.91
C LEU A 276 51.14 16.50 -11.25
N GLU A 277 51.93 17.40 -10.70
CA GLU A 277 53.37 17.44 -10.94
C GLU A 277 54.05 16.19 -10.36
N PRO A 278 55.17 15.72 -10.93
CA PRO A 278 55.87 14.53 -10.44
C PRO A 278 56.16 14.51 -8.92
N PRO A 279 56.55 15.63 -8.26
CA PRO A 279 56.71 15.67 -6.81
C PRO A 279 55.39 15.47 -6.04
N GLN A 280 54.27 15.99 -6.56
CA GLN A 280 52.94 15.81 -5.96
C GLN A 280 52.50 14.35 -6.07
N ARG A 281 52.76 13.70 -7.22
CA ARG A 281 52.52 12.27 -7.42
C ARG A 281 53.42 11.39 -6.55
N ALA A 282 54.67 11.79 -6.32
CA ALA A 282 55.57 11.09 -5.41
C ALA A 282 55.09 11.17 -3.95
N ALA A 283 54.66 12.36 -3.49
CA ALA A 283 54.10 12.57 -2.15
C ALA A 283 52.78 11.80 -1.95
N LEU A 284 51.84 11.96 -2.89
CA LEU A 284 50.59 11.19 -2.97
C LEU A 284 50.85 9.69 -2.85
N ARG A 285 51.70 9.12 -3.72
CA ARG A 285 51.97 7.68 -3.67
C ARG A 285 52.71 7.27 -2.40
N GLY A 286 53.63 8.10 -1.89
CA GLY A 286 54.29 7.85 -0.61
C GLY A 286 53.32 7.73 0.56
N ALA A 287 52.30 8.59 0.62
CA ALA A 287 51.24 8.52 1.62
C ALA A 287 50.32 7.30 1.42
N LEU A 288 49.96 6.98 0.17
CA LEU A 288 49.02 5.90 -0.14
C LEU A 288 49.62 4.48 -0.09
N LEU A 289 50.94 4.31 -0.31
CA LEU A 289 51.58 2.99 -0.41
C LEU A 289 51.51 2.19 0.91
N TYR A 290 51.51 2.86 2.06
CA TYR A 290 51.42 2.22 3.38
C TYR A 290 49.99 1.88 3.82
N LEU A 291 48.97 2.13 2.98
CA LEU A 291 47.57 1.99 3.37
C LEU A 291 47.06 0.53 3.40
N VAL A 292 47.53 -0.32 2.49
CA VAL A 292 46.78 -1.53 2.08
C VAL A 292 47.66 -2.77 2.03
N THR A 293 47.11 -3.90 2.53
CA THR A 293 47.66 -5.25 2.36
C THR A 293 46.84 -6.13 1.40
N TRP A 294 45.58 -5.78 1.12
CA TRP A 294 44.70 -6.46 0.16
C TRP A 294 43.91 -5.44 -0.69
N PHE A 295 44.07 -5.47 -2.01
CA PHE A 295 43.31 -4.65 -2.96
C PHE A 295 42.66 -5.54 -4.03
N MET A 296 41.33 -5.69 -3.96
CA MET A 296 40.60 -6.70 -4.74
C MET A 296 39.48 -6.13 -5.63
N VAL A 297 39.20 -6.84 -6.73
CA VAL A 297 38.13 -6.56 -7.67
C VAL A 297 37.19 -7.77 -7.89
N PRO A 298 36.07 -7.87 -7.16
CA PRO A 298 34.96 -8.74 -7.59
C PRO A 298 34.39 -8.29 -8.95
N TYR A 299 34.47 -9.19 -9.93
CA TYR A 299 33.69 -9.12 -11.18
C TYR A 299 32.29 -9.70 -10.97
N VAL A 300 31.25 -9.08 -11.54
CA VAL A 300 29.86 -9.56 -11.42
C VAL A 300 29.30 -9.97 -12.78
N PRO A 301 29.34 -11.26 -13.16
CA PRO A 301 28.72 -11.76 -14.38
C PRO A 301 27.25 -11.34 -14.50
N GLY A 302 26.84 -10.87 -15.69
CA GLY A 302 25.47 -10.41 -15.95
C GLY A 302 25.10 -9.04 -15.33
N GLY A 303 25.95 -8.47 -14.47
CA GLY A 303 25.78 -7.10 -13.97
C GLY A 303 25.89 -6.05 -15.08
N ARG A 304 25.32 -4.86 -14.87
CA ARG A 304 25.33 -3.74 -15.82
C ARG A 304 25.37 -2.40 -15.08
N TYR A 305 25.99 -1.40 -15.71
CA TYR A 305 25.91 -0.01 -15.28
C TYR A 305 25.78 0.95 -16.47
N ASP A 306 25.32 2.17 -16.20
CA ASP A 306 25.26 3.27 -17.17
C ASP A 306 25.42 4.62 -16.46
N TYR A 307 26.35 5.45 -16.92
CA TYR A 307 26.57 6.81 -16.39
C TYR A 307 25.71 7.83 -17.13
N LEU A 308 25.03 8.74 -16.43
CA LEU A 308 24.22 9.81 -17.04
C LEU A 308 25.06 10.68 -18.00
N SER A 309 24.87 10.48 -19.31
CA SER A 309 25.64 11.18 -20.33
C SER A 309 25.23 12.64 -20.48
N LEU A 310 26.13 13.44 -21.04
CA LEU A 310 25.83 14.82 -21.46
C LEU A 310 25.07 14.90 -22.79
N SER A 311 24.54 13.78 -23.29
CA SER A 311 23.85 13.70 -24.60
C SER A 311 22.34 13.59 -24.39
N ALA A 312 21.60 14.63 -24.79
CA ALA A 312 20.14 14.64 -24.71
C ALA A 312 19.49 13.48 -25.48
N LYS A 313 20.07 13.08 -26.63
CA LYS A 313 19.60 11.92 -27.40
C LYS A 313 19.70 10.63 -26.58
N ASP A 314 20.80 10.43 -25.86
CA ASP A 314 21.02 9.22 -25.08
C ASP A 314 20.23 9.24 -23.77
N HIS A 315 20.05 10.42 -23.16
CA HIS A 315 19.16 10.61 -22.01
C HIS A 315 17.70 10.23 -22.34
N VAL A 316 17.15 10.78 -23.43
CA VAL A 316 15.84 10.40 -23.97
C VAL A 316 15.78 8.91 -24.31
N THR A 317 16.83 8.37 -24.93
CA THR A 317 16.93 6.95 -25.30
C THR A 317 16.89 6.04 -24.07
N ARG A 318 17.48 6.43 -22.93
CA ARG A 318 17.42 5.64 -21.69
C ARG A 318 16.02 5.60 -21.10
N LEU A 319 15.39 6.77 -20.92
CA LEU A 319 14.05 6.88 -20.33
C LEU A 319 12.98 6.18 -21.20
N THR A 320 13.17 6.18 -22.52
CA THR A 320 12.24 5.53 -23.48
C THR A 320 12.54 4.04 -23.73
N ARG A 321 13.76 3.54 -23.48
CA ARG A 321 14.11 2.11 -23.59
C ARG A 321 13.48 1.30 -22.45
N ASN A 322 12.77 0.25 -22.84
CA ASN A 322 12.02 -0.62 -21.93
C ASN A 322 12.95 -1.70 -21.33
N THR A 323 13.81 -1.33 -20.38
CA THR A 323 14.91 -2.18 -19.88
C THR A 323 14.52 -3.17 -18.77
N MET A 324 13.47 -2.90 -17.97
CA MET A 324 12.98 -3.83 -16.94
C MET A 324 11.44 -3.83 -16.83
N GLY A 325 10.80 -4.75 -17.58
CA GLY A 325 9.43 -5.20 -17.35
C GLY A 325 8.30 -4.25 -17.80
N ASN A 326 7.15 -4.83 -18.18
CA ASN A 326 5.93 -4.08 -18.52
C ASN A 326 5.09 -3.74 -17.27
N ARG A 327 5.70 -3.10 -16.27
CA ARG A 327 4.92 -2.26 -15.35
C ARG A 327 4.83 -0.88 -15.96
N PHE A 328 3.61 -0.39 -16.18
CA PHE A 328 3.40 0.85 -16.92
C PHE A 328 4.09 2.01 -16.20
N ILE A 329 4.91 2.75 -16.96
CA ILE A 329 5.56 3.98 -16.49
C ILE A 329 4.49 5.09 -16.43
N LEU A 330 3.61 4.97 -15.44
CA LEU A 330 2.59 5.94 -15.07
C LEU A 330 3.14 6.85 -13.98
N ALA A 331 4.31 7.43 -14.28
CA ALA A 331 4.86 8.54 -13.52
C ALA A 331 4.01 9.79 -13.77
N HIS A 332 2.79 9.77 -13.24
CA HIS A 332 1.91 10.91 -13.05
C HIS A 332 1.53 11.66 -14.33
N VAL A 333 0.43 11.21 -14.97
CA VAL A 333 -0.20 11.85 -16.12
C VAL A 333 -1.68 12.15 -15.83
N GLN A 334 -2.14 13.38 -16.05
CA GLN A 334 -3.56 13.63 -16.29
C GLN A 334 -3.83 13.30 -17.77
N VAL A 335 -4.74 12.37 -18.07
CA VAL A 335 -5.18 12.08 -19.44
C VAL A 335 -6.63 12.52 -19.59
N SER A 336 -6.81 13.78 -19.97
CA SER A 336 -8.07 14.31 -20.48
C SER A 336 -7.89 14.58 -21.97
N HIS A 337 -8.20 13.57 -22.80
CA HIS A 337 -8.11 13.57 -24.27
C HIS A 337 -6.68 13.56 -24.86
N THR A 338 -5.68 13.12 -24.08
CA THR A 338 -4.28 13.00 -24.53
C THR A 338 -4.02 11.70 -25.30
N ILE A 339 -3.30 11.78 -26.44
CA ILE A 339 -2.78 10.59 -27.15
C ILE A 339 -1.29 10.38 -26.81
N LEU A 340 -0.99 9.24 -26.18
CA LEU A 340 0.37 8.78 -25.88
C LEU A 340 0.78 7.75 -26.93
N VAL A 341 1.71 8.10 -27.81
CA VAL A 341 2.21 7.18 -28.85
C VAL A 341 3.20 6.18 -28.22
N PRO A 342 3.19 4.88 -28.58
CA PRO A 342 4.15 3.91 -28.05
C PRO A 342 5.61 4.38 -28.15
N GLY A 343 6.36 4.22 -27.05
CA GLY A 343 7.72 4.74 -26.91
C GLY A 343 7.82 6.21 -26.48
N ALA A 344 6.70 6.88 -26.19
CA ALA A 344 6.68 8.12 -25.42
C ALA A 344 6.84 7.87 -23.90
N ARG A 345 7.20 8.92 -23.16
CA ARG A 345 7.27 8.94 -21.68
C ARG A 345 6.76 10.26 -21.11
N VAL A 346 6.14 10.19 -19.94
CA VAL A 346 5.69 11.34 -19.16
C VAL A 346 6.03 11.05 -17.69
N ILE A 347 6.67 12.00 -17.02
CA ILE A 347 7.21 11.86 -15.66
C ILE A 347 6.84 13.10 -14.83
N ASN A 348 6.05 12.92 -13.79
CA ASN A 348 5.57 13.99 -12.90
C ASN A 348 5.04 15.21 -13.67
N SER A 349 4.03 15.01 -14.54
CA SER A 349 3.57 16.07 -15.44
C SER A 349 2.06 16.04 -15.69
N VAL A 350 1.38 17.13 -15.33
CA VAL A 350 -0.05 17.33 -15.58
C VAL A 350 -0.24 17.69 -17.06
N LEU A 351 -1.02 16.91 -17.83
CA LEU A 351 -1.37 17.22 -19.22
C LEU A 351 -2.87 17.54 -19.31
N GLN A 352 -3.23 18.64 -19.99
CA GLN A 352 -4.60 19.14 -20.03
C GLN A 352 -5.00 19.58 -21.45
N GLY A 353 -6.13 19.06 -21.93
CA GLY A 353 -6.58 19.17 -23.32
C GLY A 353 -5.89 18.20 -24.28
N ASP A 354 -6.04 18.47 -25.58
CA ASP A 354 -5.64 17.59 -26.69
C ASP A 354 -4.11 17.56 -26.93
N VAL A 355 -3.35 17.21 -25.88
CA VAL A 355 -1.91 16.96 -25.96
C VAL A 355 -1.66 15.66 -26.73
N THR A 356 -0.66 15.65 -27.61
CA THR A 356 -0.13 14.41 -28.21
C THR A 356 1.38 14.33 -27.96
N VAL A 357 1.85 13.23 -27.36
CA VAL A 357 3.28 13.00 -27.11
C VAL A 357 3.78 11.91 -28.05
N ALA A 358 4.69 12.28 -28.95
CA ALA A 358 5.24 11.39 -29.97
C ALA A 358 6.21 10.34 -29.41
N THR A 359 6.42 9.25 -30.18
CA THR A 359 7.46 8.25 -29.91
C THR A 359 8.84 8.89 -29.73
N ALA A 360 9.64 8.34 -28.82
CA ALA A 360 10.97 8.84 -28.48
C ALA A 360 10.98 10.28 -27.93
N SER A 361 9.87 10.73 -27.33
CA SER A 361 9.78 11.98 -26.57
C SER A 361 9.55 11.71 -25.08
N VAL A 362 10.07 12.61 -24.24
CA VAL A 362 9.89 12.59 -22.78
C VAL A 362 9.35 13.96 -22.35
N VAL A 363 8.30 13.97 -21.52
CA VAL A 363 7.84 15.16 -20.78
C VAL A 363 8.16 14.97 -19.30
N GLN A 364 8.84 15.91 -18.67
CA GLN A 364 9.22 15.83 -17.25
C GLN A 364 8.93 17.15 -16.53
N HIS A 365 8.34 17.08 -15.32
CA HIS A 365 8.13 18.22 -14.42
C HIS A 365 7.31 19.40 -15.02
N CYS A 366 6.41 19.11 -15.96
CA CYS A 366 5.59 20.12 -16.64
C CYS A 366 4.11 20.07 -16.26
N HIS A 367 3.48 21.23 -16.09
CA HIS A 367 2.04 21.37 -16.28
C HIS A 367 1.80 21.90 -17.71
N LEU A 368 1.39 21.03 -18.63
CA LEU A 368 1.07 21.40 -20.01
C LEU A 368 -0.44 21.53 -20.18
N GLN A 369 -0.91 22.73 -20.53
CA GLN A 369 -2.29 23.02 -20.87
C GLN A 369 -2.37 23.58 -22.30
N VAL A 370 -3.17 22.96 -23.17
CA VAL A 370 -3.26 23.37 -24.58
C VAL A 370 -4.23 24.55 -24.75
N SER A 371 -3.72 25.65 -25.29
CA SER A 371 -4.52 26.77 -25.82
C SER A 371 -4.07 27.22 -27.22
N MET A 372 -3.20 26.46 -27.88
CA MET A 372 -2.52 26.85 -29.13
C MET A 372 -3.14 26.19 -30.37
N LYS A 373 -2.93 26.82 -31.53
CA LYS A 373 -2.97 26.12 -32.82
C LYS A 373 -1.61 25.47 -33.09
N ASN A 374 -1.62 24.25 -33.63
CA ASN A 374 -0.40 23.49 -33.88
C ASN A 374 0.44 24.09 -35.02
N TYR A 375 1.52 24.80 -34.66
CA TYR A 375 2.65 25.07 -35.54
C TYR A 375 3.71 23.98 -35.34
N SER A 376 4.26 23.42 -36.42
CA SER A 376 5.43 22.54 -36.31
C SER A 376 6.69 23.36 -35.96
N TYR A 377 7.70 22.72 -35.34
CA TYR A 377 9.00 23.39 -35.14
C TYR A 377 9.62 23.88 -36.46
N SER A 378 9.40 23.18 -37.57
CA SER A 378 9.86 23.62 -38.90
C SER A 378 9.11 24.87 -39.41
N GLN A 379 7.81 24.99 -39.18
CA GLN A 379 7.04 26.20 -39.47
C GLN A 379 7.48 27.35 -38.56
N TYR A 380 7.58 27.11 -37.25
CA TYR A 380 8.09 28.07 -36.28
C TYR A 380 9.49 28.55 -36.67
N TYR A 381 10.41 27.66 -37.04
CA TYR A 381 11.77 28.01 -37.45
C TYR A 381 11.79 28.86 -38.72
N MET A 382 11.06 28.46 -39.78
CA MET A 382 10.98 29.24 -41.03
C MET A 382 10.29 30.61 -40.86
N LEU A 383 9.39 30.74 -39.88
CA LEU A 383 8.79 32.03 -39.52
C LEU A 383 9.74 32.87 -38.63
N CYS A 384 10.40 32.26 -37.64
CA CYS A 384 11.13 32.98 -36.60
C CYS A 384 12.57 33.30 -36.96
N VAL A 385 13.24 32.50 -37.79
CA VAL A 385 14.70 32.55 -38.01
C VAL A 385 14.99 32.92 -39.48
N SER A 386 15.53 34.12 -39.69
CA SER A 386 16.02 34.57 -40.99
C SER A 386 17.52 34.37 -41.16
N ARG A 387 18.28 34.33 -40.05
CA ARG A 387 19.71 33.96 -40.02
C ARG A 387 20.05 33.23 -38.71
N PRO A 388 21.11 32.40 -38.65
CA PRO A 388 21.50 31.71 -37.41
C PRO A 388 21.80 32.65 -36.24
N GLU A 389 22.29 33.87 -36.52
CA GLU A 389 22.60 34.88 -35.51
C GLU A 389 21.33 35.44 -34.81
N ASP A 390 20.13 35.19 -35.35
CA ASP A 390 18.86 35.51 -34.68
C ASP A 390 18.68 34.70 -33.39
N LEU A 391 19.34 33.54 -33.25
CA LEU A 391 19.22 32.61 -32.12
C LEU A 391 20.56 32.25 -31.44
N TRP A 392 21.66 32.18 -32.17
CA TRP A 392 22.95 31.67 -31.68
C TRP A 392 24.06 32.73 -31.74
N ALA A 393 25.03 32.64 -30.83
CA ALA A 393 26.22 33.47 -30.89
C ALA A 393 27.11 33.10 -32.09
N PRO A 394 27.71 34.08 -32.82
CA PRO A 394 28.59 33.80 -33.94
C PRO A 394 29.77 32.87 -33.58
N GLY A 395 30.15 32.00 -34.51
CA GLY A 395 31.34 31.14 -34.38
C GLY A 395 31.20 29.95 -33.41
N LYS A 396 30.01 29.73 -32.81
CA LYS A 396 29.71 28.55 -31.99
C LYS A 396 28.86 27.52 -32.75
N PRO A 397 28.88 26.23 -32.38
CA PRO A 397 27.89 25.27 -32.85
C PRO A 397 26.46 25.70 -32.46
N HIS A 398 25.45 25.16 -33.16
CA HIS A 398 24.05 25.57 -33.05
C HIS A 398 23.13 24.54 -32.33
N PRO A 399 23.41 24.07 -31.10
CA PRO A 399 22.47 23.20 -30.38
C PRO A 399 21.28 24.03 -29.86
N LEU A 400 20.11 23.41 -29.77
CA LEU A 400 18.88 24.06 -29.27
C LEU A 400 19.02 24.61 -27.85
N LEU A 401 19.87 23.99 -27.01
CA LEU A 401 20.15 24.43 -25.63
C LEU A 401 20.83 25.82 -25.56
N GLU A 402 21.59 26.21 -26.59
CA GLU A 402 22.24 27.53 -26.74
C GLU A 402 21.37 28.53 -27.54
N ALA A 403 20.20 28.10 -28.04
CA ALA A 403 19.32 28.95 -28.84
C ALA A 403 18.56 29.93 -27.95
N ARG A 404 18.68 31.24 -28.21
CA ARG A 404 18.04 32.32 -27.46
C ARG A 404 16.56 32.48 -27.81
N LEU A 405 15.76 31.52 -27.33
CA LEU A 405 14.33 31.39 -27.60
C LEU A 405 13.45 32.09 -26.55
N PHE A 406 13.96 32.37 -25.35
CA PHE A 406 13.16 32.77 -24.19
C PHE A 406 13.30 34.28 -23.93
N PRO A 407 12.28 35.11 -24.23
CA PRO A 407 12.36 36.57 -24.01
C PRO A 407 12.33 36.93 -22.53
N ALA A 408 13.26 37.79 -22.12
CA ALA A 408 13.32 38.33 -20.76
C ALA A 408 12.24 39.41 -20.57
N LEU A 409 11.25 39.13 -19.71
CA LEU A 409 10.15 40.06 -19.41
C LEU A 409 10.64 41.24 -18.57
N GLN A 410 10.64 42.45 -19.15
CA GLN A 410 10.92 43.68 -18.41
C GLN A 410 9.63 44.34 -17.92
N ALA A 411 9.44 44.39 -16.60
CA ALA A 411 8.22 44.89 -15.97
C ALA A 411 7.91 46.40 -16.21
N ARG A 412 8.84 47.18 -16.77
CA ARG A 412 8.64 48.58 -17.18
C ARG A 412 9.43 48.89 -18.45
N GLY A 413 8.74 49.23 -19.53
CA GLY A 413 9.32 49.86 -20.73
C GLY A 413 10.01 48.95 -21.76
N GLY A 414 10.03 47.63 -21.57
CA GLY A 414 10.65 46.69 -22.53
C GLY A 414 9.79 46.39 -23.76
N ALA A 415 10.41 45.88 -24.83
CA ALA A 415 9.78 45.67 -26.13
C ALA A 415 8.75 44.52 -26.20
N VAL A 416 8.68 43.65 -25.17
CA VAL A 416 7.84 42.45 -25.14
C VAL A 416 7.25 42.22 -23.75
N GLY A 417 5.92 42.33 -23.65
CA GLY A 417 5.11 41.79 -22.55
C GLY A 417 4.33 40.54 -22.95
N LEU A 418 3.34 40.16 -22.13
CA LEU A 418 2.35 39.12 -22.45
C LEU A 418 1.16 39.66 -23.27
N ASP A 419 1.14 40.97 -23.52
CA ASP A 419 0.04 41.73 -24.11
C ASP A 419 0.17 41.89 -25.65
N GLN A 420 -0.67 42.76 -26.22
CA GLN A 420 -0.99 42.88 -27.66
C GLN A 420 0.18 43.28 -28.59
N GLY A 421 1.39 43.42 -28.05
CA GLY A 421 2.61 43.72 -28.80
C GLY A 421 3.76 42.73 -28.57
N GLY A 422 3.61 41.76 -27.66
CA GLY A 422 4.69 40.90 -27.18
C GLY A 422 4.56 39.43 -27.60
N VAL A 423 4.70 38.50 -26.64
CA VAL A 423 4.76 37.05 -26.91
C VAL A 423 3.44 36.48 -27.48
N ALA A 424 2.32 37.21 -27.31
CA ALA A 424 0.98 36.77 -27.68
C ALA A 424 0.81 36.33 -29.16
N TRP A 425 1.64 36.81 -30.09
CA TRP A 425 1.58 36.36 -31.49
C TRP A 425 1.91 34.87 -31.67
N LEU A 426 2.76 34.29 -30.80
CA LEU A 426 3.05 32.85 -30.78
C LEU A 426 1.84 32.01 -30.34
N LEU A 427 0.88 32.63 -29.66
CA LEU A 427 -0.39 32.04 -29.23
C LEU A 427 -1.54 32.37 -30.20
N GLY A 428 -1.25 33.00 -31.34
CA GLY A 428 -2.25 33.44 -32.33
C GLY A 428 -2.99 34.73 -31.96
N GLY A 429 -2.52 35.46 -30.94
CA GLY A 429 -3.03 36.79 -30.57
C GLY A 429 -2.37 37.94 -31.34
N ALA A 430 -2.70 39.17 -30.98
CA ALA A 430 -2.07 40.37 -31.55
C ALA A 430 -0.61 40.52 -31.10
N GLY A 431 0.28 40.86 -32.04
CA GLY A 431 1.71 41.10 -31.82
C GLY A 431 2.48 41.03 -33.14
N SER A 432 3.81 41.14 -33.12
CA SER A 432 4.63 40.93 -34.31
C SER A 432 5.94 40.17 -34.04
N LEU A 433 6.34 39.38 -35.04
CA LEU A 433 7.61 38.66 -35.10
C LEU A 433 8.82 39.59 -34.86
N GLU A 434 8.78 40.81 -35.42
CA GLU A 434 9.89 41.77 -35.33
C GLU A 434 10.14 42.21 -33.88
N ARG A 435 9.08 42.46 -33.10
CA ARG A 435 9.21 42.81 -31.68
C ARG A 435 9.76 41.66 -30.85
N TRP A 436 9.35 40.43 -31.15
CA TRP A 436 9.90 39.23 -30.52
C TRP A 436 11.39 39.01 -30.86
N ARG A 437 11.79 39.22 -32.13
CA ARG A 437 13.20 39.19 -32.55
C ARG A 437 14.04 40.26 -31.84
N GLY A 438 13.50 41.47 -31.69
CA GLY A 438 14.14 42.59 -30.99
C GLY A 438 14.19 42.47 -29.47
N ALA A 439 13.56 41.45 -28.87
CA ALA A 439 13.63 41.22 -27.43
C ALA A 439 15.02 40.73 -27.00
N TRP A 440 15.47 41.15 -25.82
CA TRP A 440 16.55 40.45 -25.12
C TRP A 440 16.06 39.05 -24.76
N ARG A 441 16.79 38.03 -25.21
CA ARG A 441 16.41 36.62 -25.12
C ARG A 441 17.54 35.81 -24.53
N LEU A 442 17.19 34.92 -23.61
CA LEU A 442 18.08 33.93 -23.00
C LEU A 442 17.92 32.58 -23.71
N SER A 443 18.99 31.79 -23.69
CA SER A 443 18.98 30.38 -24.05
C SER A 443 18.57 29.51 -22.87
N LEU A 444 18.19 28.26 -23.13
CA LEU A 444 17.85 27.32 -22.07
C LEU A 444 19.07 27.02 -21.16
N ARG A 445 20.30 27.05 -21.70
CA ARG A 445 21.51 26.99 -20.87
C ARG A 445 21.62 28.17 -19.91
N GLU A 446 21.46 29.39 -20.41
CA GLU A 446 21.53 30.62 -19.60
C GLU A 446 20.44 30.63 -18.51
N LEU A 447 19.23 30.14 -18.81
CA LEU A 447 18.16 29.97 -17.82
C LEU A 447 18.46 28.89 -16.76
N LEU A 448 18.98 27.73 -17.17
CA LEU A 448 19.30 26.65 -16.21
C LEU A 448 20.40 27.05 -15.22
N SER A 449 21.35 27.89 -15.63
CA SER A 449 22.35 28.51 -14.73
C SER A 449 21.80 29.62 -13.81
N LEU A 450 20.52 29.97 -13.92
CA LEU A 450 19.84 31.00 -13.14
C LEU A 450 18.58 30.46 -12.41
N THR A 451 18.43 29.13 -12.34
CA THR A 451 17.26 28.48 -11.74
C THR A 451 17.39 28.39 -10.22
N ASP A 452 16.40 28.90 -9.48
CA ASP A 452 16.23 28.62 -8.05
C ASP A 452 15.92 27.12 -7.86
N GLN A 453 16.92 26.39 -7.38
CA GLN A 453 16.84 24.93 -7.21
C GLN A 453 15.84 24.53 -6.12
N GLU A 454 15.60 25.38 -5.11
CA GLU A 454 14.61 25.07 -4.08
C GLU A 454 13.19 25.32 -4.60
N ALA A 455 12.97 26.35 -5.40
CA ALA A 455 11.70 26.57 -6.09
C ALA A 455 11.37 25.44 -7.09
N GLU A 456 12.36 24.99 -7.88
CA GLU A 456 12.22 23.84 -8.77
C GLU A 456 11.87 22.55 -8.00
N LEU A 457 12.52 22.27 -6.88
CA LEU A 457 12.17 21.11 -6.03
C LEU A 457 10.75 21.25 -5.43
N ARG A 458 10.38 22.42 -4.91
CA ARG A 458 9.02 22.68 -4.38
C ARG A 458 7.95 22.49 -5.47
N TRP A 459 8.19 22.97 -6.69
CA TRP A 459 7.29 22.80 -7.84
C TRP A 459 7.12 21.33 -8.23
N ARG A 460 8.19 20.53 -8.18
CA ARG A 460 8.10 19.07 -8.40
C ARG A 460 7.26 18.37 -7.33
N GLU A 461 7.32 18.78 -6.06
CA GLU A 461 6.43 18.26 -5.01
C GLU A 461 4.97 18.70 -5.18
N GLU A 462 4.71 19.89 -5.71
CA GLU A 462 3.35 20.35 -6.06
C GLU A 462 2.77 19.51 -7.22
N LEU A 463 3.53 19.29 -8.30
CA LEU A 463 3.11 18.41 -9.40
C LEU A 463 2.84 16.98 -8.95
N LEU A 464 3.70 16.44 -8.06
CA LEU A 464 3.54 15.09 -7.50
C LEU A 464 2.21 14.97 -6.75
N PHE A 465 1.87 16.00 -5.97
CA PHE A 465 0.57 16.09 -5.30
C PHE A 465 -0.60 16.26 -6.26
N LEU A 466 -0.50 17.15 -7.25
CA LEU A 466 -1.58 17.42 -8.21
C LEU A 466 -2.01 16.13 -8.92
N VAL A 467 -1.07 15.26 -9.28
CA VAL A 467 -1.40 13.98 -9.92
C VAL A 467 -1.64 12.85 -8.93
N GLY A 468 -1.07 12.86 -7.72
CA GLY A 468 -1.50 11.99 -6.63
C GLY A 468 -2.98 12.18 -6.30
N ARG A 469 -3.42 13.44 -6.20
CA ARG A 469 -4.82 13.88 -6.08
C ARG A 469 -5.67 13.43 -7.28
N ARG A 470 -5.12 13.45 -8.50
CA ARG A 470 -5.81 12.90 -9.68
C ARG A 470 -5.94 11.37 -9.66
N ARG A 471 -4.91 10.62 -9.24
CA ARG A 471 -4.98 9.16 -9.03
C ARG A 471 -6.09 8.82 -8.03
N VAL A 472 -6.19 9.55 -6.91
CA VAL A 472 -7.30 9.41 -5.94
C VAL A 472 -8.67 9.64 -6.58
N ILE A 473 -8.82 10.71 -7.38
CA ILE A 473 -10.05 11.00 -8.12
C ILE A 473 -10.42 9.86 -9.09
N ASP A 474 -9.46 9.37 -9.87
CA ASP A 474 -9.71 8.37 -10.91
C ASP A 474 -9.90 6.96 -10.34
N THR A 475 -9.15 6.57 -9.31
CA THR A 475 -9.35 5.31 -8.59
C THR A 475 -10.76 5.24 -7.96
N LEU A 476 -11.21 6.31 -7.29
CA LEU A 476 -12.56 6.35 -6.72
C LEU A 476 -13.67 6.39 -7.79
N THR A 477 -13.43 7.01 -8.94
CA THR A 477 -14.42 7.10 -10.03
C THR A 477 -14.51 5.80 -10.84
N SER A 478 -13.37 5.15 -11.10
CA SER A 478 -13.29 3.84 -11.77
C SER A 478 -13.59 2.65 -10.84
N GLN A 479 -13.68 2.90 -9.52
CA GLN A 479 -13.82 1.89 -8.46
C GLN A 479 -12.68 0.85 -8.40
N SER A 480 -11.54 1.13 -9.04
CA SER A 480 -10.40 0.23 -9.15
C SER A 480 -9.74 -0.10 -7.81
N ASP A 481 -9.03 -1.23 -7.78
CA ASP A 481 -8.40 -1.80 -6.57
C ASP A 481 -7.01 -1.22 -6.25
N ASP A 482 -6.70 -0.03 -6.76
CA ASP A 482 -5.52 0.76 -6.40
C ASP A 482 -5.50 1.10 -4.91
N CYS A 483 -4.37 0.84 -4.25
CA CYS A 483 -4.11 1.23 -2.86
C CYS A 483 -3.76 2.72 -2.78
N LEU A 484 -4.58 3.51 -2.07
CA LEU A 484 -4.41 4.97 -2.00
C LEU A 484 -3.61 5.46 -0.78
N LEU A 485 -3.36 4.61 0.22
CA LEU A 485 -2.54 4.95 1.40
C LEU A 485 -1.15 5.54 1.06
N PRO A 486 -0.42 5.06 0.04
CA PRO A 486 0.89 5.63 -0.32
C PRO A 486 0.78 7.08 -0.83
N CYS A 487 -0.31 7.43 -1.51
CA CYS A 487 -0.63 8.79 -1.94
C CYS A 487 -1.05 9.68 -0.75
N PHE A 488 -1.83 9.13 0.20
CA PHE A 488 -2.27 9.87 1.39
C PHE A 488 -1.10 10.25 2.29
N ARG A 489 -0.16 9.33 2.51
CA ARG A 489 1.09 9.62 3.25
C ARG A 489 1.94 10.66 2.53
N ALA A 490 2.10 10.57 1.21
CA ALA A 490 2.84 11.55 0.43
C ALA A 490 2.25 12.96 0.58
N ALA A 491 0.91 13.11 0.45
CA ALA A 491 0.22 14.39 0.62
C ALA A 491 0.31 14.96 2.05
N VAL A 492 0.33 14.11 3.08
CA VAL A 492 0.52 14.54 4.48
C VAL A 492 1.96 15.02 4.72
N LEU A 493 2.97 14.30 4.21
CA LEU A 493 4.36 14.74 4.31
C LEU A 493 4.63 16.04 3.53
N GLY A 494 4.02 16.20 2.35
CA GLY A 494 4.04 17.43 1.56
C GLY A 494 3.18 18.57 2.12
N SER A 495 2.57 18.42 3.29
CA SER A 495 1.67 19.40 3.93
C SER A 495 0.42 19.79 3.10
N GLN A 496 0.04 18.98 2.12
CA GLN A 496 -1.05 19.23 1.17
C GLN A 496 -2.38 18.54 1.56
N GLN A 497 -2.45 17.93 2.75
CA GLN A 497 -3.61 17.17 3.22
C GLN A 497 -4.95 17.94 3.17
N GLY A 498 -4.94 19.27 3.32
CA GLY A 498 -6.17 20.08 3.26
C GLY A 498 -6.87 20.03 1.90
N GLU A 499 -6.10 20.07 0.81
CA GLU A 499 -6.63 19.95 -0.56
C GLU A 499 -7.04 18.50 -0.89
N LEU A 500 -6.38 17.51 -0.29
CA LEU A 500 -6.78 16.11 -0.40
C LEU A 500 -8.11 15.84 0.33
N LEU A 501 -8.28 16.36 1.55
CA LEU A 501 -9.52 16.24 2.33
C LEU A 501 -10.70 16.84 1.57
N LYS A 502 -10.59 18.07 1.06
CA LYS A 502 -11.62 18.70 0.21
C LYS A 502 -11.97 17.85 -1.02
N THR A 503 -10.98 17.20 -1.64
CA THR A 503 -11.18 16.33 -2.80
C THR A 503 -11.96 15.07 -2.44
N LEU A 504 -11.66 14.47 -1.29
CA LEU A 504 -12.36 13.30 -0.77
C LEU A 504 -13.78 13.65 -0.30
N ASP A 505 -13.97 14.79 0.38
CA ASP A 505 -15.30 15.31 0.75
C ASP A 505 -16.15 15.56 -0.51
N SER A 506 -15.59 16.20 -1.54
CA SER A 506 -16.26 16.42 -2.82
C SER A 506 -16.63 15.12 -3.54
N LYS A 507 -15.80 14.06 -3.43
CA LYS A 507 -16.12 12.74 -3.97
C LYS A 507 -17.14 11.96 -3.12
N ALA A 508 -17.15 12.16 -1.81
CA ALA A 508 -18.13 11.54 -0.92
C ALA A 508 -19.53 12.20 -1.04
N GLY A 509 -19.58 13.51 -1.26
CA GLY A 509 -20.82 14.26 -1.45
C GLY A 509 -21.44 14.18 -2.85
N ALA A 510 -20.78 13.52 -3.81
CA ALA A 510 -21.30 13.34 -5.17
C ALA A 510 -22.30 12.18 -5.23
N GLU A 511 -23.56 12.47 -5.56
CA GLU A 511 -24.73 11.58 -5.39
C GLU A 511 -24.72 10.27 -6.19
N ALA A 512 -23.72 10.03 -7.05
CA ALA A 512 -23.73 8.98 -8.06
C ALA A 512 -23.63 7.53 -7.52
N CYS A 513 -22.98 7.29 -6.37
CA CYS A 513 -22.86 5.92 -5.82
C CYS A 513 -22.54 5.92 -4.31
N LEU A 514 -23.41 5.28 -3.51
CA LEU A 514 -23.21 5.12 -2.06
C LEU A 514 -21.96 4.31 -1.69
N GLY A 515 -21.56 3.34 -2.51
CA GLY A 515 -20.32 2.57 -2.30
C GLY A 515 -19.06 3.42 -2.48
N VAL A 516 -19.02 4.24 -3.55
CA VAL A 516 -17.95 5.22 -3.78
C VAL A 516 -17.90 6.24 -2.64
N ALA A 517 -19.05 6.73 -2.19
CA ALA A 517 -19.13 7.66 -1.07
C ALA A 517 -18.62 7.04 0.25
N ALA A 518 -19.02 5.80 0.57
CA ALA A 518 -18.52 5.08 1.73
C ALA A 518 -16.99 4.86 1.68
N ARG A 519 -16.44 4.48 0.51
CA ARG A 519 -15.00 4.34 0.30
C ARG A 519 -14.27 5.68 0.44
N ALA A 520 -14.83 6.77 -0.10
CA ALA A 520 -14.26 8.12 0.03
C ALA A 520 -14.23 8.60 1.50
N LEU A 521 -15.26 8.31 2.30
CA LEU A 521 -15.25 8.60 3.74
C LEU A 521 -14.23 7.76 4.51
N ALA A 522 -14.07 6.47 4.16
CA ALA A 522 -12.99 5.65 4.71
C ALA A 522 -11.59 6.19 4.33
N CYS A 523 -11.42 6.71 3.11
CA CYS A 523 -10.20 7.40 2.71
C CYS A 523 -9.92 8.67 3.54
N VAL A 524 -10.95 9.46 3.92
CA VAL A 524 -10.76 10.59 4.85
C VAL A 524 -10.27 10.10 6.22
N ALA A 525 -10.83 9.01 6.75
CA ALA A 525 -10.37 8.41 8.00
C ALA A 525 -8.89 7.96 7.92
N ASP A 526 -8.44 7.47 6.76
CA ASP A 526 -7.05 7.10 6.53
C ASP A 526 -6.11 8.31 6.43
N VAL A 527 -6.54 9.41 5.78
CA VAL A 527 -5.77 10.69 5.75
C VAL A 527 -5.62 11.25 7.17
N LEU A 528 -6.70 11.29 7.97
CA LEU A 528 -6.67 11.74 9.36
C LEU A 528 -5.70 10.92 10.23
N VAL A 529 -5.60 9.62 10.00
CA VAL A 529 -4.66 8.74 10.71
C VAL A 529 -3.23 8.92 10.23
N CYS A 530 -3.00 9.22 8.94
CA CYS A 530 -1.69 9.65 8.44
C CYS A 530 -1.26 10.98 9.09
N MET A 531 -2.17 11.96 9.24
CA MET A 531 -1.92 13.23 9.92
C MET A 531 -1.58 13.07 11.41
N ALA A 532 -2.15 12.08 12.09
CA ALA A 532 -1.83 11.81 13.49
C ALA A 532 -0.38 11.32 13.67
N GLY A 533 0.14 10.57 12.69
CA GLY A 533 1.46 9.94 12.69
C GLY A 533 1.45 8.54 13.33
N GLU A 534 2.36 7.65 12.89
CA GLU A 534 2.37 6.25 13.34
C GLU A 534 2.55 6.12 14.86
N GLY A 535 1.71 5.28 15.49
CA GLY A 535 1.70 5.06 16.94
C GLY A 535 1.14 6.20 17.80
N ARG A 536 0.81 7.35 17.19
CA ARG A 536 0.25 8.52 17.90
C ARG A 536 -1.28 8.49 17.88
N GLY A 537 -1.91 9.21 18.82
CA GLY A 537 -3.37 9.32 18.91
C GLY A 537 -4.13 8.09 19.46
N GLY A 538 -3.45 6.96 19.65
CA GLY A 538 -4.02 5.74 20.24
C GLY A 538 -4.68 4.79 19.23
N LEU A 539 -5.49 3.85 19.72
CA LEU A 539 -6.09 2.81 18.89
C LEU A 539 -7.31 3.31 18.10
N ARG A 540 -7.33 3.04 16.79
CA ARG A 540 -8.47 3.25 15.87
C ARG A 540 -9.49 2.11 16.00
N SER A 541 -10.07 1.96 17.18
CA SER A 541 -10.98 0.86 17.52
C SER A 541 -12.16 1.30 18.39
N GLY A 542 -13.26 0.55 18.35
CA GLY A 542 -14.45 0.77 19.18
C GLY A 542 -15.44 1.79 18.59
N PRO A 543 -16.62 1.93 19.20
CA PRO A 543 -17.67 2.81 18.71
C PRO A 543 -17.31 4.29 18.85
N ALA A 544 -17.84 5.12 17.95
CA ALA A 544 -17.69 6.58 17.95
C ALA A 544 -19.07 7.24 18.11
N ALA A 545 -19.34 7.79 19.30
CA ALA A 545 -20.66 8.24 19.72
C ALA A 545 -20.66 9.66 20.35
N ASN A 546 -19.69 10.50 19.99
CA ASN A 546 -19.72 11.91 20.37
C ASN A 546 -20.89 12.63 19.65
N GLN A 547 -21.72 13.32 20.45
CA GLN A 547 -22.97 13.96 19.99
C GLN A 547 -22.77 15.05 18.92
N ALA A 548 -21.61 15.72 18.86
CA ALA A 548 -21.34 16.76 17.86
C ALA A 548 -21.38 16.22 16.42
N TRP A 549 -21.08 14.93 16.24
CA TRP A 549 -21.13 14.24 14.94
C TRP A 549 -22.52 13.70 14.59
N SER A 550 -23.46 13.64 15.56
CA SER A 550 -24.78 13.05 15.34
C SER A 550 -25.62 13.74 14.24
N PRO A 551 -25.68 15.08 14.13
CA PRO A 551 -26.43 15.74 13.06
C PRO A 551 -25.92 15.38 11.66
N ALA A 552 -24.61 15.18 11.51
CA ALA A 552 -24.00 14.75 10.26
C ALA A 552 -24.39 13.31 9.89
N LEU A 553 -24.48 12.42 10.89
CA LEU A 553 -24.93 11.04 10.70
C LEU A 553 -26.42 10.96 10.35
N SER A 554 -27.29 11.73 11.01
CA SER A 554 -28.74 11.77 10.70
C SER A 554 -29.02 12.17 9.24
N LEU A 555 -28.34 13.20 8.73
CA LEU A 555 -28.45 13.61 7.31
C LEU A 555 -28.08 12.45 6.35
N LEU A 556 -27.02 11.70 6.67
CA LEU A 556 -26.62 10.52 5.89
C LEU A 556 -27.63 9.38 5.97
N GLU A 557 -28.31 9.21 7.11
CA GLU A 557 -29.36 8.20 7.33
C GLU A 557 -30.64 8.52 6.55
N GLU A 558 -31.07 9.78 6.53
CA GLU A 558 -32.28 10.26 5.86
C GLU A 558 -32.20 10.16 4.33
N GLY A 559 -31.11 10.67 3.74
CA GLY A 559 -31.07 10.95 2.30
C GLY A 559 -29.94 11.85 1.86
N GLN A 560 -29.56 12.78 2.72
CA GLN A 560 -28.97 14.06 2.37
C GLN A 560 -27.44 13.95 2.32
N VAL A 561 -26.92 13.10 1.43
CA VAL A 561 -25.51 12.69 1.41
C VAL A 561 -24.56 13.88 1.29
N GLN A 562 -24.80 14.79 0.35
CA GLN A 562 -23.97 15.99 0.17
C GLN A 562 -23.94 16.86 1.44
N GLU A 563 -25.08 17.05 2.10
CA GLU A 563 -25.20 17.87 3.31
C GLU A 563 -24.56 17.21 4.53
N GLY A 564 -24.77 15.90 4.69
CA GLY A 564 -24.16 15.09 5.74
C GLY A 564 -22.64 15.10 5.65
N VAL A 565 -22.08 14.91 4.45
CA VAL A 565 -20.63 15.00 4.19
C VAL A 565 -20.11 16.41 4.46
N ALA A 566 -20.81 17.46 4.01
CA ALA A 566 -20.44 18.84 4.34
C ALA A 566 -20.51 19.13 5.85
N SER A 567 -21.38 18.44 6.60
CA SER A 567 -21.48 18.54 8.06
C SER A 567 -20.35 17.81 8.78
N LEU A 568 -19.97 16.60 8.32
CA LEU A 568 -18.76 15.90 8.79
C LEU A 568 -17.51 16.78 8.59
N ALA A 569 -17.38 17.41 7.42
CA ALA A 569 -16.25 18.25 7.09
C ALA A 569 -16.17 19.48 8.01
N ARG A 570 -17.29 20.15 8.32
CA ARG A 570 -17.33 21.28 9.28
C ARG A 570 -16.90 20.87 10.68
N GLU A 571 -17.43 19.76 11.19
CA GLU A 571 -17.09 19.26 12.53
C GLU A 571 -15.61 18.85 12.60
N ARG A 572 -15.11 18.15 11.57
CA ARG A 572 -13.72 17.69 11.46
C ARG A 572 -12.69 18.79 11.71
N GLU A 573 -12.89 20.00 11.17
CA GLU A 573 -11.91 21.09 11.30
C GLU A 573 -11.62 21.44 12.78
N LEU A 574 -12.60 21.27 13.68
CA LEU A 574 -12.43 21.47 15.12
C LEU A 574 -11.49 20.42 15.77
N TRP A 575 -11.30 19.27 15.14
CA TRP A 575 -10.56 18.10 15.67
C TRP A 575 -9.15 17.94 15.08
N LEU A 576 -8.76 18.74 14.07
CA LEU A 576 -7.47 18.56 13.36
C LEU A 576 -6.23 18.86 14.21
N HIS A 577 -6.39 19.60 15.31
CA HIS A 577 -5.29 20.18 16.09
C HIS A 577 -4.56 19.19 17.02
N ARG A 578 -4.99 17.93 17.13
CA ARG A 578 -4.41 16.91 18.05
C ARG A 578 -4.43 15.49 17.46
N PRO A 579 -3.34 14.70 17.56
CA PRO A 579 -3.31 13.31 17.11
C PRO A 579 -4.43 12.42 17.68
N ASP A 580 -4.78 12.58 18.95
CA ASP A 580 -5.83 11.78 19.58
C ASP A 580 -7.26 12.25 19.25
N LEU A 581 -7.42 13.45 18.69
CA LEU A 581 -8.68 13.90 18.11
C LEU A 581 -8.80 13.47 16.65
N LEU A 582 -7.72 13.54 15.86
CA LEU A 582 -7.62 12.99 14.51
C LEU A 582 -8.03 11.50 14.46
N VAL A 583 -7.50 10.66 15.38
CA VAL A 583 -7.84 9.23 15.47
C VAL A 583 -9.26 8.96 16.03
N ARG A 584 -9.94 9.96 16.63
CA ARG A 584 -11.37 9.88 17.00
C ARG A 584 -12.26 10.30 15.83
N ALA A 585 -11.95 11.41 15.16
CA ALA A 585 -12.63 11.87 13.96
C ALA A 585 -12.60 10.81 12.85
N ALA A 586 -11.48 10.11 12.67
CA ALA A 586 -11.37 8.97 11.76
C ALA A 586 -12.42 7.88 12.04
N ARG A 587 -12.72 7.56 13.31
CA ARG A 587 -13.76 6.58 13.66
C ARG A 587 -15.19 7.08 13.40
N HIS A 588 -15.42 8.39 13.46
CA HIS A 588 -16.70 8.99 13.04
C HIS A 588 -16.89 8.92 11.51
N TYR A 589 -15.83 9.14 10.73
CA TYR A 589 -15.84 8.91 9.28
C TYR A 589 -16.04 7.42 8.92
N GLU A 590 -15.50 6.48 9.69
CA GLU A 590 -15.80 5.05 9.54
C GLU A 590 -17.28 4.75 9.83
N GLY A 591 -17.86 5.32 10.90
CA GLY A 591 -19.28 5.19 11.21
C GLY A 591 -20.18 5.78 10.11
N ALA A 592 -19.81 6.93 9.54
CA ALA A 592 -20.51 7.52 8.40
C ALA A 592 -20.43 6.63 7.14
N GLY A 593 -19.26 6.03 6.87
CA GLY A 593 -19.12 5.02 5.82
C GLY A 593 -20.02 3.80 6.05
N GLN A 594 -20.15 3.34 7.30
CA GLN A 594 -21.08 2.26 7.67
C GLN A 594 -22.56 2.65 7.46
N VAL A 595 -22.95 3.90 7.72
CA VAL A 595 -24.31 4.40 7.39
C VAL A 595 -24.59 4.30 5.89
N LEU A 596 -23.66 4.78 5.03
CA LEU A 596 -23.86 4.73 3.58
C LEU A 596 -23.81 3.30 3.02
N LEU A 597 -22.93 2.44 3.54
CA LEU A 597 -22.88 1.00 3.24
C LEU A 597 -24.20 0.31 3.56
N ARG A 598 -24.74 0.56 4.77
CA ARG A 598 -26.04 0.05 5.21
C ARG A 598 -27.16 0.53 4.28
N ARG A 599 -27.18 1.81 3.90
CA ARG A 599 -28.19 2.35 2.96
C ARG A 599 -28.08 1.75 1.56
N ALA A 600 -26.88 1.43 1.06
CA ALA A 600 -26.70 0.75 -0.22
C ALA A 600 -27.30 -0.68 -0.22
N LEU A 601 -27.18 -1.38 0.92
CA LEU A 601 -27.80 -2.69 1.14
C LEU A 601 -29.32 -2.61 1.38
N MET A 602 -29.85 -1.46 1.82
CA MET A 602 -31.28 -1.28 2.13
C MET A 602 -32.10 -0.62 1.01
N SER A 603 -31.50 0.26 0.19
CA SER A 603 -32.14 0.78 -1.04
C SER A 603 -32.38 -0.31 -2.08
N SER A 604 -31.60 -1.38 -1.97
CA SER A 604 -31.84 -2.69 -2.56
C SER A 604 -33.10 -3.33 -1.96
N HIS A 605 -34.29 -2.88 -2.40
CA HIS A 605 -35.57 -3.47 -2.00
C HIS A 605 -35.67 -4.94 -2.41
N TRP A 606 -35.25 -5.82 -1.51
CA TRP A 606 -35.69 -7.21 -1.49
C TRP A 606 -37.18 -7.21 -1.16
N SER A 607 -37.98 -7.85 -1.99
CA SER A 607 -39.25 -8.41 -1.55
C SER A 607 -38.95 -9.84 -1.12
N VAL A 608 -39.10 -10.17 0.17
CA VAL A 608 -39.32 -11.59 0.53
C VAL A 608 -40.63 -11.93 -0.14
N SER A 609 -40.59 -12.90 -1.05
CA SER A 609 -41.79 -13.46 -1.62
C SER A 609 -42.48 -14.31 -0.54
N THR A 610 -43.22 -13.66 0.36
CA THR A 610 -44.11 -14.36 1.28
C THR A 610 -45.39 -14.72 0.54
N GLY A 611 -45.69 -16.02 0.41
CA GLY A 611 -46.99 -16.46 -0.06
C GLY A 611 -48.04 -16.40 1.07
N PRO A 612 -49.35 -16.41 0.74
CA PRO A 612 -50.38 -16.62 1.73
C PRO A 612 -50.33 -18.05 2.28
N ALA A 613 -50.58 -18.20 3.58
CA ALA A 613 -50.71 -19.48 4.28
C ALA A 613 -51.86 -19.42 5.31
N PRO A 614 -52.41 -20.56 5.76
CA PRO A 614 -53.45 -20.56 6.78
C PRO A 614 -52.96 -19.91 8.08
N VAL A 615 -53.70 -18.92 8.61
CA VAL A 615 -53.35 -18.27 9.88
C VAL A 615 -53.66 -19.25 11.04
N PRO A 616 -52.70 -19.61 11.90
CA PRO A 616 -52.96 -20.47 13.06
C PRO A 616 -53.95 -19.83 14.04
N PRO A 617 -54.74 -20.61 14.80
CA PRO A 617 -55.60 -20.09 15.87
C PRO A 617 -54.85 -19.21 16.88
N LEU A 618 -55.59 -18.36 17.60
CA LEU A 618 -55.08 -17.69 18.80
C LEU A 618 -54.57 -18.72 19.81
N ASP A 619 -53.65 -18.27 20.66
CA ASP A 619 -53.02 -19.00 21.77
C ASP A 619 -52.15 -20.22 21.35
N ARG A 620 -52.16 -20.62 20.06
CA ARG A 620 -51.39 -21.73 19.49
C ARG A 620 -49.96 -21.34 19.12
N TRP A 621 -48.99 -22.11 19.61
CA TRP A 621 -47.58 -22.00 19.23
C TRP A 621 -47.30 -22.55 17.82
N GLN A 622 -46.52 -21.79 17.06
CA GLN A 622 -45.75 -22.27 15.92
C GLN A 622 -44.27 -22.23 16.31
N GLU A 623 -43.55 -23.33 16.11
CA GLU A 623 -42.20 -23.53 16.63
C GLU A 623 -41.25 -23.99 15.53
N VAL A 624 -40.01 -23.50 15.57
CA VAL A 624 -38.95 -23.84 14.61
C VAL A 624 -37.64 -24.13 15.33
N ASP A 625 -36.90 -25.11 14.82
CA ASP A 625 -35.54 -25.41 15.24
C ASP A 625 -34.55 -25.22 14.08
N CYS A 626 -33.28 -25.02 14.43
CA CYS A 626 -32.21 -24.74 13.48
C CYS A 626 -30.89 -25.42 13.90
N PRO A 627 -30.15 -26.02 12.96
CA PRO A 627 -28.78 -26.45 13.16
C PRO A 627 -27.81 -25.25 13.29
N ALA A 628 -26.59 -25.52 13.76
CA ALA A 628 -25.47 -24.59 13.71
C ALA A 628 -24.79 -24.61 12.32
N ARG A 629 -23.83 -23.70 12.05
CA ARG A 629 -23.12 -23.67 10.75
C ARG A 629 -21.60 -23.66 10.85
N LEU A 630 -20.94 -24.41 9.96
CA LEU A 630 -19.47 -24.46 9.81
C LEU A 630 -19.04 -24.01 8.41
N ASP A 631 -18.21 -22.97 8.33
CA ASP A 631 -17.72 -22.39 7.07
C ASP A 631 -16.40 -23.05 6.66
N LEU A 632 -16.44 -23.88 5.62
CA LEU A 632 -15.32 -24.74 5.25
C LEU A 632 -14.29 -23.99 4.41
N ALA A 633 -14.74 -23.12 3.50
CA ALA A 633 -13.88 -22.20 2.76
C ALA A 633 -14.65 -20.97 2.26
N GLY A 634 -13.93 -19.85 2.05
CA GLY A 634 -14.44 -18.63 1.40
C GLY A 634 -15.00 -17.53 2.32
N GLY A 635 -15.25 -17.83 3.60
CA GLY A 635 -15.78 -16.85 4.57
C GLY A 635 -14.94 -15.57 4.67
N TRP A 636 -15.62 -14.43 4.87
CA TRP A 636 -15.20 -13.04 4.60
C TRP A 636 -15.44 -12.55 3.16
N SER A 637 -15.53 -13.41 2.14
CA SER A 637 -15.95 -12.96 0.80
C SER A 637 -17.45 -12.62 0.73
N ASP A 638 -18.23 -13.11 1.70
CA ASP A 638 -19.65 -12.84 1.94
C ASP A 638 -19.93 -11.50 2.66
N THR A 639 -18.87 -10.81 3.12
CA THR A 639 -18.98 -9.61 3.95
C THR A 639 -19.08 -8.34 3.08
N PRO A 640 -20.14 -7.51 3.21
CA PRO A 640 -20.19 -6.21 2.57
C PRO A 640 -19.08 -5.27 3.07
N PRO A 641 -18.46 -4.45 2.20
CA PRO A 641 -18.78 -4.27 0.79
C PRO A 641 -18.18 -5.31 -0.16
N ILE A 642 -17.24 -6.16 0.29
CA ILE A 642 -16.52 -7.17 -0.53
C ILE A 642 -17.50 -8.00 -1.38
N ALA A 643 -18.58 -8.47 -0.74
CA ALA A 643 -19.60 -9.31 -1.35
C ALA A 643 -20.35 -8.69 -2.56
N PHE A 644 -20.33 -7.36 -2.72
CA PHE A 644 -20.94 -6.66 -3.85
C PHE A 644 -19.94 -5.83 -4.69
N GLU A 645 -18.76 -5.50 -4.18
CA GLU A 645 -17.68 -4.87 -4.97
C GLU A 645 -16.86 -5.89 -5.76
N HIS A 646 -16.64 -7.09 -5.20
CA HIS A 646 -15.86 -8.18 -5.80
C HIS A 646 -16.71 -9.44 -6.05
N GLY A 647 -17.77 -9.64 -5.27
CA GLY A 647 -18.52 -10.89 -5.23
C GLY A 647 -17.97 -11.85 -4.19
N GLY A 648 -18.76 -12.85 -3.82
CA GLY A 648 -18.44 -13.80 -2.75
C GLY A 648 -18.80 -15.24 -3.12
N SER A 649 -18.11 -16.19 -2.50
CA SER A 649 -18.43 -17.61 -2.53
C SER A 649 -18.02 -18.22 -1.20
N VAL A 650 -18.95 -18.90 -0.53
CA VAL A 650 -18.69 -19.58 0.75
C VAL A 650 -19.29 -20.97 0.71
N THR A 651 -18.43 -21.97 0.88
CA THR A 651 -18.84 -23.38 1.02
C THR A 651 -18.98 -23.69 2.50
N ASN A 652 -20.18 -24.05 2.95
CA ASN A 652 -20.47 -24.31 4.35
C ASN A 652 -21.50 -25.43 4.55
N MET A 653 -21.60 -25.91 5.78
CA MET A 653 -22.45 -27.04 6.16
C MET A 653 -23.31 -26.74 7.39
N ALA A 654 -24.55 -27.25 7.37
CA ALA A 654 -25.46 -27.22 8.51
C ALA A 654 -25.16 -28.43 9.40
N VAL A 655 -25.04 -28.22 10.71
CA VAL A 655 -24.67 -29.27 11.65
C VAL A 655 -25.49 -29.30 12.94
N ARG A 656 -25.78 -30.51 13.41
CA ARG A 656 -26.19 -30.77 14.79
C ARG A 656 -24.94 -30.83 15.67
N VAL A 657 -25.07 -30.35 16.90
CA VAL A 657 -24.00 -30.39 17.92
C VAL A 657 -24.45 -31.34 19.02
N ASP A 658 -23.64 -32.37 19.31
CA ASP A 658 -23.98 -33.47 20.22
C ASP A 658 -25.39 -34.07 19.96
N GLY A 659 -25.73 -34.24 18.67
CA GLY A 659 -27.01 -34.78 18.19
C GLY A 659 -28.19 -33.80 18.18
N GLN A 660 -28.02 -32.56 18.66
CA GLN A 660 -29.12 -31.59 18.81
C GLN A 660 -29.03 -30.43 17.81
N ARG A 661 -30.18 -29.84 17.47
CA ARG A 661 -30.31 -28.54 16.81
C ARG A 661 -30.30 -27.44 17.88
N PRO A 662 -29.21 -26.65 18.02
CA PRO A 662 -28.96 -25.92 19.26
C PRO A 662 -29.51 -24.48 19.23
N ILE A 663 -30.35 -24.13 18.25
CA ILE A 663 -30.93 -22.79 18.06
C ILE A 663 -32.41 -22.98 17.75
N GLY A 664 -33.30 -22.17 18.32
CA GLY A 664 -34.72 -22.25 18.03
C GLY A 664 -35.52 -21.02 18.43
N ALA A 665 -36.75 -20.96 17.92
CA ALA A 665 -37.70 -19.89 18.18
C ALA A 665 -39.14 -20.43 18.13
N ARG A 666 -40.05 -19.81 18.88
CA ARG A 666 -41.50 -20.04 18.74
C ARG A 666 -42.27 -18.74 18.85
N ALA A 667 -43.41 -18.68 18.17
CA ALA A 667 -44.31 -17.54 18.23
C ALA A 667 -45.76 -18.01 18.41
N ARG A 668 -46.60 -17.19 19.04
CA ARG A 668 -48.06 -17.32 19.01
C ARG A 668 -48.75 -15.96 18.95
N ARG A 669 -49.97 -15.92 18.43
CA ARG A 669 -50.87 -14.78 18.60
C ARG A 669 -51.57 -14.91 19.96
N ILE A 670 -51.62 -13.82 20.73
CA ILE A 670 -52.29 -13.72 22.04
C ILE A 670 -53.43 -12.70 21.96
N ARG A 671 -54.28 -12.59 22.98
CA ARG A 671 -55.50 -11.76 22.94
C ARG A 671 -55.20 -10.30 23.32
N GLU A 672 -54.29 -10.16 24.27
CA GLU A 672 -53.77 -8.92 24.81
C GLU A 672 -53.02 -8.17 23.69
N PRO A 673 -53.36 -6.91 23.37
CA PRO A 673 -52.82 -6.21 22.20
C PRO A 673 -51.43 -5.61 22.45
N LEU A 674 -50.48 -6.44 22.87
CA LEU A 674 -49.09 -6.11 23.20
C LEU A 674 -48.11 -7.06 22.49
N LEU A 675 -46.81 -6.77 22.62
CA LEU A 675 -45.75 -7.74 22.30
C LEU A 675 -45.10 -8.25 23.59
N LEU A 676 -45.03 -9.57 23.75
CA LEU A 676 -44.27 -10.23 24.82
C LEU A 676 -43.06 -10.94 24.20
N LEU A 677 -41.87 -10.38 24.40
CA LEU A 677 -40.62 -10.82 23.79
C LEU A 677 -39.76 -11.51 24.86
N VAL A 678 -39.41 -12.79 24.65
CA VAL A 678 -38.73 -13.62 25.65
C VAL A 678 -37.44 -14.21 25.07
N SER A 679 -36.32 -14.04 25.78
CA SER A 679 -35.01 -14.60 25.41
C SER A 679 -34.50 -15.52 26.51
N HIS A 680 -34.46 -16.83 26.24
CA HIS A 680 -33.98 -17.86 27.17
C HIS A 680 -32.46 -17.99 27.10
N ALA A 681 -31.80 -17.90 28.25
CA ALA A 681 -30.37 -18.18 28.37
C ALA A 681 -30.15 -19.69 28.45
N GLY A 682 -29.82 -20.31 27.32
CA GLY A 682 -29.65 -21.76 27.19
C GLY A 682 -30.79 -22.41 26.41
N GLY A 683 -31.32 -23.52 26.93
CA GLY A 683 -32.40 -24.28 26.30
C GLY A 683 -33.78 -23.63 26.43
N ARG A 684 -34.75 -24.19 25.70
CA ARG A 684 -36.17 -23.80 25.71
C ARG A 684 -36.79 -23.77 27.12
N ASP A 685 -36.41 -24.73 27.96
CA ASP A 685 -36.96 -24.91 29.31
C ASP A 685 -36.00 -24.39 30.39
N SER A 686 -35.20 -23.35 30.06
CA SER A 686 -34.31 -22.67 31.01
C SER A 686 -35.10 -21.76 31.94
N GLU A 687 -34.85 -21.86 33.26
CA GLU A 687 -35.42 -20.94 34.25
C GLU A 687 -34.89 -19.50 34.10
N VAL A 688 -33.77 -19.31 33.37
CA VAL A 688 -33.13 -18.00 33.16
C VAL A 688 -33.62 -17.38 31.85
N ALA A 689 -34.78 -16.73 31.90
CA ALA A 689 -35.36 -15.98 30.80
C ALA A 689 -35.25 -14.46 31.02
N THR A 690 -35.00 -13.70 29.94
CA THR A 690 -35.20 -12.25 29.91
C THR A 690 -36.51 -11.96 29.18
N GLU A 691 -37.48 -11.39 29.88
CA GLU A 691 -38.74 -10.93 29.29
C GLU A 691 -38.66 -9.43 28.95
N THR A 692 -39.39 -9.01 27.92
CA THR A 692 -39.50 -7.62 27.49
C THR A 692 -40.88 -7.41 26.89
N VAL A 693 -41.71 -6.64 27.58
CA VAL A 693 -43.06 -6.25 27.12
C VAL A 693 -42.94 -4.95 26.33
N CYS A 694 -43.66 -4.85 25.21
CA CYS A 694 -43.85 -3.61 24.47
C CYS A 694 -45.35 -3.32 24.33
N GLU A 695 -45.80 -2.18 24.87
CA GLU A 695 -47.20 -1.73 24.83
C GLU A 695 -47.37 -0.50 23.91
N SER A 696 -46.26 0.18 23.61
CA SER A 696 -46.17 1.39 22.80
C SER A 696 -45.20 1.23 21.62
N LEU A 697 -45.21 2.21 20.70
CA LEU A 697 -44.18 2.30 19.65
C LEU A 697 -42.84 2.83 20.18
N GLU A 698 -42.79 3.43 21.38
CA GLU A 698 -41.55 3.92 21.99
C GLU A 698 -40.65 2.76 22.39
N ASP A 699 -41.26 1.72 22.98
CA ASP A 699 -40.60 0.48 23.44
C ASP A 699 -39.88 -0.28 22.32
N LEU A 700 -40.14 0.06 21.05
CA LEU A 700 -39.55 -0.53 19.86
C LEU A 700 -38.51 0.37 19.17
N LYS A 701 -38.33 1.63 19.56
CA LYS A 701 -37.39 2.55 18.88
C LYS A 701 -35.92 2.18 19.06
N ASP A 702 -35.59 1.52 20.16
CA ASP A 702 -34.24 1.03 20.48
C ASP A 702 -33.82 -0.23 19.71
N HIS A 703 -34.67 -0.77 18.82
CA HIS A 703 -34.36 -1.96 18.02
C HIS A 703 -33.02 -1.87 17.26
N CYS A 704 -32.59 -0.67 16.86
CA CYS A 704 -31.32 -0.43 16.17
C CYS A 704 -30.07 -0.47 17.09
N GLN A 705 -30.24 -0.70 18.39
CA GLN A 705 -29.18 -0.75 19.40
C GLN A 705 -28.93 -2.21 19.84
N PRO A 706 -27.84 -2.87 19.39
CA PRO A 706 -27.56 -4.29 19.70
C PRO A 706 -27.44 -4.68 21.18
N HIS A 707 -27.41 -3.70 22.08
CA HIS A 707 -27.25 -3.88 23.52
C HIS A 707 -28.54 -3.59 24.30
N ALA A 708 -29.63 -3.20 23.63
CA ALA A 708 -30.92 -2.98 24.28
C ALA A 708 -31.64 -4.31 24.59
N PRO A 709 -32.43 -4.39 25.69
CA PRO A 709 -33.22 -5.57 26.01
C PRO A 709 -34.12 -6.00 24.85
N GLY A 710 -34.03 -7.27 24.45
CA GLY A 710 -34.83 -7.83 23.36
C GLY A 710 -34.57 -7.27 21.96
N ALA A 711 -33.50 -6.48 21.72
CA ALA A 711 -33.27 -5.74 20.47
C ALA A 711 -33.46 -6.58 19.18
N LEU A 712 -32.95 -7.83 19.16
CA LEU A 712 -33.16 -8.78 18.07
C LEU A 712 -34.65 -9.04 17.80
N LEU A 713 -35.43 -9.33 18.85
CA LEU A 713 -36.86 -9.62 18.73
C LEU A 713 -37.65 -8.36 18.33
N LYS A 714 -37.29 -7.18 18.87
CA LYS A 714 -37.86 -5.89 18.45
C LYS A 714 -37.61 -5.63 16.95
N ALA A 715 -36.38 -5.88 16.48
CA ALA A 715 -36.02 -5.76 15.07
C ALA A 715 -36.75 -6.80 14.18
N VAL A 716 -37.02 -8.01 14.66
CA VAL A 716 -37.90 -8.97 13.98
C VAL A 716 -39.31 -8.42 13.83
N CYS A 717 -39.91 -7.85 14.88
CA CYS A 717 -41.25 -7.26 14.82
C CYS A 717 -41.37 -6.11 13.79
N VAL A 718 -40.32 -5.29 13.66
CA VAL A 718 -40.26 -4.23 12.62
C VAL A 718 -39.98 -4.83 11.23
N CYS A 719 -38.93 -5.62 11.07
CA CYS A 719 -38.47 -6.17 9.77
C CYS A 719 -39.47 -7.14 9.12
N SER A 720 -40.26 -7.86 9.93
CA SER A 720 -41.34 -8.75 9.46
C SER A 720 -42.62 -8.00 9.05
N GLY A 721 -42.70 -6.68 9.29
CA GLY A 721 -43.92 -5.89 9.09
C GLY A 721 -45.04 -6.19 10.10
N LEU A 722 -44.75 -6.90 11.20
CA LEU A 722 -45.70 -7.12 12.30
C LEU A 722 -46.17 -5.79 12.90
N VAL A 723 -45.24 -4.83 13.02
CA VAL A 723 -45.46 -3.45 13.47
C VAL A 723 -44.84 -2.46 12.47
N SER A 724 -45.48 -1.31 12.25
CA SER A 724 -44.95 -0.21 11.45
C SER A 724 -44.66 1.02 12.33
N LEU A 725 -43.39 1.30 12.60
CA LEU A 725 -42.96 2.46 13.41
C LEU A 725 -43.28 3.81 12.76
N SER A 726 -43.47 3.85 11.45
CA SER A 726 -43.90 5.02 10.68
C SER A 726 -45.41 5.29 10.71
N SER A 727 -46.21 4.38 11.30
CA SER A 727 -47.66 4.56 11.40
C SER A 727 -48.03 5.53 12.52
N GLN A 728 -49.09 6.31 12.32
CA GLN A 728 -49.68 7.16 13.36
C GLN A 728 -50.60 6.38 14.34
N GLN A 729 -50.90 5.10 14.05
CA GLN A 729 -51.69 4.24 14.93
C GLN A 729 -50.85 3.71 16.10
N PRO A 730 -51.35 3.74 17.35
CA PRO A 730 -50.71 3.08 18.49
C PRO A 730 -50.47 1.58 18.26
N LEU A 731 -49.46 1.01 18.94
CA LEU A 731 -49.04 -0.39 18.80
C LEU A 731 -50.23 -1.37 18.90
N GLY A 732 -50.99 -1.30 19.99
CA GLY A 732 -52.13 -2.19 20.21
C GLY A 732 -53.24 -2.10 19.16
N GLN A 733 -53.44 -0.93 18.53
CA GLN A 733 -54.37 -0.78 17.41
C GLN A 733 -53.83 -1.50 16.16
N GLN A 734 -52.55 -1.32 15.83
CA GLN A 734 -51.93 -2.04 14.70
C GLN A 734 -52.01 -3.55 14.88
N LEU A 735 -51.78 -4.04 16.10
CA LEU A 735 -51.83 -5.47 16.43
C LEU A 735 -53.27 -6.02 16.34
N MET A 736 -54.24 -5.33 16.92
CA MET A 736 -55.64 -5.75 16.88
C MET A 736 -56.23 -5.74 15.46
N GLU A 737 -56.01 -4.67 14.68
CA GLU A 737 -56.58 -4.54 13.33
C GLU A 737 -55.95 -5.51 12.31
N ARG A 738 -54.65 -5.79 12.42
CA ARG A 738 -53.93 -6.66 11.46
C ARG A 738 -53.95 -8.13 11.84
N TRP A 739 -53.82 -8.42 13.14
CA TRP A 739 -53.54 -9.77 13.64
C TRP A 739 -54.59 -10.28 14.64
N GLY A 740 -55.60 -9.47 14.99
CA GLY A 740 -56.70 -9.87 15.90
C GLY A 740 -56.28 -10.04 17.36
N GLY A 741 -55.16 -9.43 17.75
CA GLY A 741 -54.54 -9.59 19.07
C GLY A 741 -53.03 -9.32 19.01
N GLY A 742 -52.34 -9.45 20.14
CA GLY A 742 -50.90 -9.29 20.23
C GLY A 742 -50.09 -10.51 19.78
N VAL A 743 -48.79 -10.48 20.04
CA VAL A 743 -47.86 -11.58 19.74
C VAL A 743 -46.92 -11.85 20.89
N GLU A 744 -46.76 -13.13 21.22
CA GLU A 744 -45.73 -13.64 22.11
C GLU A 744 -44.65 -14.35 21.28
N LEU A 745 -43.38 -14.01 21.50
CA LEU A 745 -42.24 -14.43 20.69
C LEU A 745 -41.08 -14.85 21.59
N HIS A 746 -40.65 -16.12 21.50
CA HIS A 746 -39.60 -16.72 22.33
C HIS A 746 -38.39 -17.12 21.48
N SER A 747 -37.19 -16.96 22.03
CA SER A 747 -35.90 -17.38 21.45
C SER A 747 -35.05 -18.16 22.44
N TRP A 748 -34.25 -19.13 21.97
CA TRP A 748 -33.28 -19.86 22.79
C TRP A 748 -32.05 -20.30 21.98
N SER A 749 -30.93 -20.56 22.67
CA SER A 749 -29.81 -21.31 22.09
C SER A 749 -28.96 -22.00 23.14
N LEU A 750 -28.63 -23.27 22.88
CA LEU A 750 -27.68 -24.08 23.64
C LEU A 750 -26.21 -23.70 23.37
N LEU A 751 -25.95 -22.79 22.42
CA LEU A 751 -24.60 -22.30 22.12
C LEU A 751 -24.30 -21.01 22.90
N PRO A 752 -23.09 -20.86 23.47
CA PRO A 752 -22.69 -19.64 24.15
C PRO A 752 -22.66 -18.45 23.18
N HIS A 753 -23.04 -17.26 23.67
CA HIS A 753 -22.99 -16.04 22.86
C HIS A 753 -21.54 -15.74 22.43
N GLY A 754 -21.33 -15.51 21.13
CA GLY A 754 -19.96 -15.44 20.57
C GLY A 754 -19.32 -16.81 20.29
N SER A 755 -20.12 -17.88 20.15
CA SER A 755 -19.71 -19.21 19.68
C SER A 755 -18.89 -19.21 18.38
N GLY A 756 -19.12 -18.23 17.51
CA GLY A 756 -18.62 -18.21 16.12
C GLY A 756 -19.44 -19.07 15.16
N LEU A 757 -20.48 -19.78 15.62
CA LEU A 757 -21.26 -20.78 14.87
C LEU A 757 -22.54 -20.22 14.21
N GLY A 758 -22.60 -18.90 13.98
CA GLY A 758 -23.74 -18.23 13.31
C GLY A 758 -24.99 -17.99 14.16
N THR A 759 -24.90 -18.22 15.47
CA THR A 759 -26.05 -18.21 16.41
C THR A 759 -27.00 -17.03 16.23
N SER A 760 -26.51 -15.80 16.11
CA SER A 760 -27.37 -14.60 16.02
C SER A 760 -28.18 -14.53 14.70
N SER A 761 -27.54 -14.74 13.56
CA SER A 761 -28.15 -14.64 12.24
C SER A 761 -29.11 -15.80 11.96
N ILE A 762 -28.75 -17.00 12.43
CA ILE A 762 -29.63 -18.18 12.37
C ILE A 762 -30.87 -17.95 13.27
N LEU A 763 -30.69 -17.41 14.48
CA LEU A 763 -31.79 -17.09 15.39
C LEU A 763 -32.70 -15.99 14.84
N ALA A 764 -32.15 -14.99 14.13
CA ALA A 764 -32.94 -14.00 13.40
C ALA A 764 -33.84 -14.66 12.33
N GLY A 765 -33.30 -15.63 11.58
CA GLY A 765 -34.07 -16.41 10.59
C GLY A 765 -35.15 -17.27 11.24
N ALA A 766 -34.84 -17.93 12.35
CA ALA A 766 -35.80 -18.71 13.14
C ALA A 766 -36.96 -17.82 13.65
N LEU A 767 -36.66 -16.66 14.21
CA LEU A 767 -37.66 -15.70 14.70
C LEU A 767 -38.52 -15.14 13.56
N LEU A 768 -37.93 -14.78 12.42
CA LEU A 768 -38.66 -14.34 11.22
C LEU A 768 -39.59 -15.43 10.70
N ALA A 769 -39.12 -16.67 10.61
CA ALA A 769 -39.92 -17.83 10.20
C ALA A 769 -41.11 -18.06 11.15
N ALA A 770 -40.89 -18.03 12.46
CA ALA A 770 -41.96 -18.18 13.46
C ALA A 770 -43.02 -17.07 13.33
N VAL A 771 -42.61 -15.81 13.14
CA VAL A 771 -43.53 -14.68 12.93
C VAL A 771 -44.28 -14.79 11.59
N TYR A 772 -43.65 -15.23 10.51
CA TYR A 772 -44.34 -15.49 9.24
C TYR A 772 -45.42 -16.59 9.40
N LEU A 773 -45.09 -17.71 10.07
CA LEU A 773 -46.04 -18.79 10.33
C LEU A 773 -47.29 -18.32 11.10
N ILE A 774 -47.14 -17.56 12.19
CA ILE A 774 -48.31 -17.08 12.96
C ILE A 774 -49.10 -15.96 12.27
N THR A 775 -48.51 -15.26 11.31
CA THR A 775 -49.18 -14.21 10.51
C THR A 775 -49.76 -14.74 9.19
N GLY A 776 -49.83 -16.07 9.00
CA GLY A 776 -50.39 -16.68 7.78
C GLY A 776 -49.55 -16.40 6.54
N ARG A 777 -48.22 -16.42 6.67
CA ARG A 777 -47.27 -16.20 5.57
C ARG A 777 -46.32 -17.38 5.42
N SER A 778 -46.22 -17.91 4.21
CA SER A 778 -45.14 -18.82 3.82
C SER A 778 -43.89 -18.03 3.42
N TYR A 779 -42.75 -18.69 3.31
CA TYR A 779 -41.46 -18.11 2.92
C TYR A 779 -40.63 -19.15 2.17
N SER A 780 -39.65 -18.71 1.37
CA SER A 780 -38.59 -19.59 0.85
C SER A 780 -37.30 -19.43 1.66
N PRO A 781 -36.40 -20.43 1.70
CA PRO A 781 -35.12 -20.30 2.39
C PRO A 781 -34.26 -19.15 1.88
N GLU A 782 -34.27 -18.90 0.56
CA GLU A 782 -33.51 -17.83 -0.10
C GLU A 782 -34.06 -16.46 0.30
N GLY A 783 -35.39 -16.31 0.30
CA GLY A 783 -36.04 -15.10 0.80
C GLY A 783 -35.70 -14.84 2.26
N LEU A 784 -35.76 -15.88 3.11
CA LEU A 784 -35.42 -15.77 4.54
C LEU A 784 -33.95 -15.38 4.77
N VAL A 785 -33.02 -15.86 3.93
CA VAL A 785 -31.61 -15.41 3.93
C VAL A 785 -31.49 -13.91 3.65
N HIS A 786 -32.22 -13.37 2.67
CA HIS A 786 -32.20 -11.93 2.38
C HIS A 786 -32.93 -11.10 3.45
N ALA A 787 -33.97 -11.66 4.08
CA ALA A 787 -34.66 -11.06 5.22
C ALA A 787 -33.71 -10.84 6.41
N VAL A 788 -32.93 -11.87 6.78
CA VAL A 788 -31.92 -11.76 7.85
C VAL A 788 -30.86 -10.72 7.49
N LEU A 789 -30.35 -10.72 6.26
CA LEU A 789 -29.31 -9.77 5.82
C LEU A 789 -29.74 -8.31 6.01
N HIS A 790 -31.03 -8.01 5.81
CA HIS A 790 -31.61 -6.68 6.06
C HIS A 790 -31.93 -6.43 7.54
N LEU A 791 -32.36 -7.45 8.28
CA LEU A 791 -32.57 -7.35 9.72
C LEU A 791 -31.25 -7.00 10.44
N GLU A 792 -30.12 -7.57 10.02
CA GLU A 792 -28.78 -7.24 10.50
C GLU A 792 -28.33 -5.80 10.13
N GLN A 793 -28.88 -5.24 9.05
CA GLN A 793 -28.71 -3.83 8.73
C GLN A 793 -29.54 -2.96 9.70
N LEU A 794 -30.82 -3.27 9.91
CA LEU A 794 -31.68 -2.57 10.87
C LEU A 794 -31.13 -2.60 12.31
N LEU A 795 -30.57 -3.74 12.74
CA LEU A 795 -29.89 -3.90 14.03
C LEU A 795 -28.60 -3.09 14.17
N THR A 796 -28.03 -2.57 13.08
CA THR A 796 -26.68 -1.96 13.02
C THR A 796 -25.52 -2.87 13.44
N THR A 797 -25.76 -4.19 13.58
CA THR A 797 -24.69 -5.18 13.77
C THR A 797 -23.83 -5.33 12.52
N GLY A 798 -24.47 -5.25 11.34
CA GLY A 798 -23.88 -5.72 10.10
C GLY A 798 -23.60 -7.24 10.15
N GLY A 799 -22.88 -7.72 9.14
CA GLY A 799 -22.57 -9.14 8.96
C GLY A 799 -22.29 -9.44 7.49
N GLY A 800 -21.79 -10.64 7.22
CA GLY A 800 -21.82 -11.25 5.89
C GLY A 800 -22.91 -12.33 5.82
N TRP A 801 -23.30 -12.75 4.63
CA TRP A 801 -24.47 -13.62 4.44
C TRP A 801 -24.22 -15.13 4.73
N GLN A 802 -23.00 -15.54 5.09
CA GLN A 802 -22.67 -16.97 5.25
C GLN A 802 -23.44 -17.63 6.41
N ASP A 803 -23.80 -16.89 7.46
CA ASP A 803 -24.35 -17.45 8.69
C ASP A 803 -25.80 -17.93 8.50
N GLN A 804 -26.63 -17.09 7.88
CA GLN A 804 -28.00 -17.42 7.49
C GLN A 804 -28.05 -18.49 6.39
N VAL A 805 -27.17 -18.45 5.37
CA VAL A 805 -27.06 -19.56 4.39
C VAL A 805 -26.67 -20.87 5.09
N GLY A 806 -25.72 -20.78 6.02
CA GLY A 806 -25.11 -21.93 6.69
C GLY A 806 -26.06 -22.70 7.59
N GLY A 807 -26.94 -22.02 8.33
CA GLY A 807 -27.87 -22.67 9.28
C GLY A 807 -29.31 -22.84 8.77
N LEU A 808 -29.83 -21.92 7.94
CA LEU A 808 -31.23 -21.99 7.50
C LEU A 808 -31.44 -22.99 6.35
N VAL A 809 -30.43 -23.18 5.49
CA VAL A 809 -30.45 -24.17 4.40
C VAL A 809 -29.75 -25.44 4.86
N GLY A 810 -30.36 -26.61 4.64
CA GLY A 810 -29.76 -27.89 5.03
C GLY A 810 -28.60 -28.37 4.16
N GLY A 811 -27.90 -29.37 4.68
CA GLY A 811 -26.81 -30.09 4.03
C GLY A 811 -25.50 -29.31 3.94
N VAL A 812 -24.64 -29.80 3.05
CA VAL A 812 -23.46 -29.08 2.53
C VAL A 812 -23.91 -28.25 1.33
N LYS A 813 -23.52 -26.98 1.27
CA LYS A 813 -23.89 -26.08 0.19
C LYS A 813 -22.78 -25.07 -0.09
N VAL A 814 -22.90 -24.40 -1.23
CA VAL A 814 -22.14 -23.20 -1.55
C VAL A 814 -23.11 -22.05 -1.81
N GLY A 815 -22.97 -20.98 -1.04
CA GLY A 815 -23.61 -19.69 -1.35
C GLY A 815 -22.68 -18.87 -2.24
N ARG A 816 -23.23 -18.11 -3.19
CA ARG A 816 -22.47 -17.20 -4.07
C ARG A 816 -23.19 -15.86 -4.24
N SER A 817 -22.42 -14.78 -4.36
CA SER A 817 -22.92 -13.45 -4.73
C SER A 817 -22.09 -12.83 -5.84
N ARG A 818 -22.75 -12.06 -6.72
CA ARG A 818 -22.08 -11.33 -7.83
C ARG A 818 -21.59 -9.97 -7.33
N ALA A 819 -20.61 -9.40 -8.04
CA ALA A 819 -20.15 -8.02 -7.85
C ALA A 819 -21.19 -6.99 -8.33
N ALA A 820 -22.34 -6.92 -7.64
CA ALA A 820 -23.44 -6.02 -7.96
C ALA A 820 -24.31 -5.70 -6.75
N LEU A 821 -24.93 -4.51 -6.78
CA LEU A 821 -26.14 -4.21 -6.03
C LEU A 821 -27.36 -4.31 -6.99
N PRO A 822 -28.52 -4.83 -6.55
CA PRO A 822 -28.82 -5.35 -5.21
C PRO A 822 -28.04 -6.63 -4.90
N LEU A 823 -27.50 -6.73 -3.68
CA LEU A 823 -26.73 -7.89 -3.24
C LEU A 823 -27.65 -9.12 -3.17
N ARG A 824 -27.49 -10.02 -4.14
CA ARG A 824 -28.23 -11.30 -4.22
C ARG A 824 -27.31 -12.45 -3.91
N VAL A 825 -27.85 -13.40 -3.15
CA VAL A 825 -27.17 -14.66 -2.80
C VAL A 825 -27.90 -15.81 -3.48
N GLU A 826 -27.19 -16.53 -4.34
CA GLU A 826 -27.61 -17.76 -4.99
C GLU A 826 -27.05 -18.94 -4.16
N VAL A 827 -27.83 -19.98 -3.87
CA VAL A 827 -27.41 -21.11 -3.01
C VAL A 827 -27.55 -22.44 -3.74
N GLU A 828 -26.47 -23.20 -3.82
CA GLU A 828 -26.39 -24.53 -4.43
C GLU A 828 -26.15 -25.58 -3.33
N ARG A 829 -27.12 -26.49 -3.09
CA ARG A 829 -26.89 -27.65 -2.21
C ARG A 829 -26.06 -28.68 -2.96
N LEU A 830 -24.95 -29.12 -2.35
CA LEU A 830 -24.08 -30.14 -2.93
C LEU A 830 -24.63 -31.54 -2.62
N THR A 831 -24.46 -32.47 -3.56
CA THR A 831 -24.92 -33.87 -3.46
C THR A 831 -23.77 -34.88 -3.50
N PRO A 832 -22.79 -34.81 -2.57
CA PRO A 832 -21.74 -35.82 -2.45
C PRO A 832 -22.33 -37.19 -2.07
N SER A 833 -21.56 -38.26 -2.25
CA SER A 833 -22.01 -39.61 -1.90
C SER A 833 -22.27 -39.75 -0.40
N GLN A 834 -23.29 -40.53 -0.01
CA GLN A 834 -23.62 -40.72 1.39
C GLN A 834 -22.46 -41.36 2.18
N HIS A 835 -21.70 -42.27 1.57
CA HIS A 835 -20.45 -42.80 2.14
C HIS A 835 -19.47 -41.68 2.52
N PHE A 836 -19.25 -40.70 1.64
CA PHE A 836 -18.35 -39.59 1.93
C PHE A 836 -18.90 -38.65 3.01
N LEU A 837 -20.23 -38.48 3.10
CA LEU A 837 -20.84 -37.74 4.21
C LEU A 837 -20.67 -38.46 5.56
N GLU A 838 -20.78 -39.79 5.60
CA GLU A 838 -20.51 -40.60 6.78
C GLU A 838 -19.01 -40.59 7.16
N GLU A 839 -18.11 -40.58 6.18
CA GLU A 839 -16.67 -40.42 6.34
C GLU A 839 -16.31 -39.04 6.93
N VAL A 840 -16.81 -37.94 6.35
CA VAL A 840 -16.59 -36.58 6.86
C VAL A 840 -17.10 -36.44 8.31
N GLN A 841 -18.30 -36.95 8.62
CA GLN A 841 -18.84 -36.92 9.99
C GLN A 841 -17.98 -37.72 10.99
N ARG A 842 -17.44 -38.87 10.58
CA ARG A 842 -16.51 -39.65 11.43
C ARG A 842 -15.22 -38.91 11.77
N HIS A 843 -14.78 -37.96 10.94
CA HIS A 843 -13.56 -37.19 11.14
C HIS A 843 -13.80 -35.77 11.69
N LEU A 844 -15.04 -35.30 11.77
CA LEU A 844 -15.37 -33.92 12.10
C LEU A 844 -15.73 -33.74 13.59
N LEU A 845 -14.96 -32.90 14.28
CA LEU A 845 -15.15 -32.56 15.70
C LEU A 845 -15.26 -31.05 15.90
N LEU A 846 -15.99 -30.64 16.93
CA LEU A 846 -16.03 -29.26 17.42
C LEU A 846 -15.29 -29.17 18.76
N VAL A 847 -14.41 -28.18 18.91
CA VAL A 847 -13.72 -27.89 20.17
C VAL A 847 -14.04 -26.46 20.60
N TYR A 848 -14.66 -26.30 21.76
CA TYR A 848 -14.87 -24.99 22.37
C TYR A 848 -13.60 -24.52 23.08
N THR A 849 -13.21 -23.26 22.87
CA THR A 849 -11.91 -22.71 23.33
C THR A 849 -11.95 -22.06 24.71
N GLY A 850 -13.06 -22.16 25.43
CA GLY A 850 -13.28 -21.52 26.74
C GLY A 850 -13.48 -20.00 26.71
N LYS A 851 -13.16 -19.34 25.59
CA LYS A 851 -13.12 -17.88 25.49
C LYS A 851 -14.10 -17.38 24.44
N THR A 852 -15.00 -16.47 24.83
CA THR A 852 -15.85 -15.73 23.88
C THR A 852 -15.17 -14.41 23.47
N ARG A 853 -15.46 -13.91 22.26
CA ARG A 853 -15.01 -12.59 21.79
C ARG A 853 -16.03 -12.00 20.83
N LEU A 854 -16.30 -10.69 20.92
CA LEU A 854 -17.14 -10.00 19.94
C LEU A 854 -16.44 -9.89 18.58
N ALA A 855 -17.10 -10.34 17.52
CA ALA A 855 -16.61 -10.24 16.14
C ALA A 855 -16.54 -8.79 15.61
N ARG A 856 -17.34 -7.86 16.16
CA ARG A 856 -17.55 -6.49 15.65
C ARG A 856 -16.25 -5.71 15.38
N ASN A 857 -15.27 -5.81 16.27
CA ASN A 857 -13.99 -5.10 16.12
C ASN A 857 -13.15 -5.69 14.96
N LEU A 858 -13.20 -7.01 14.76
CA LEU A 858 -12.46 -7.69 13.68
C LEU A 858 -13.05 -7.35 12.31
N LEU A 859 -14.38 -7.25 12.22
CA LEU A 859 -15.10 -6.80 11.03
C LEU A 859 -14.69 -5.37 10.61
N GLN A 860 -14.53 -4.44 11.57
CA GLN A 860 -14.05 -3.08 11.28
C GLN A 860 -12.65 -3.07 10.65
N ASP A 861 -11.73 -3.89 11.16
CA ASP A 861 -10.36 -3.98 10.65
C ASP A 861 -10.32 -4.56 9.20
N VAL A 862 -11.19 -5.53 8.89
CA VAL A 862 -11.36 -6.09 7.52
C VAL A 862 -11.88 -5.02 6.57
N VAL A 863 -13.01 -4.39 6.90
CA VAL A 863 -13.69 -3.42 6.01
C VAL A 863 -12.80 -2.20 5.76
N ARG A 864 -12.07 -1.72 6.77
CA ARG A 864 -11.04 -0.68 6.62
C ARG A 864 -9.95 -1.09 5.62
N SER A 865 -9.39 -2.28 5.80
CA SER A 865 -8.29 -2.78 4.97
C SER A 865 -8.71 -3.04 3.51
N TRP A 866 -10.00 -3.35 3.30
CA TRP A 866 -10.63 -3.45 1.98
C TRP A 866 -10.88 -2.07 1.33
N TYR A 867 -11.38 -1.07 2.06
CA TYR A 867 -11.56 0.28 1.50
C TYR A 867 -10.23 0.95 1.14
N ALA A 868 -9.20 0.74 1.97
CA ALA A 868 -7.81 1.13 1.70
C ALA A 868 -7.16 0.37 0.52
N ARG A 869 -7.79 -0.72 0.06
CA ARG A 869 -7.29 -1.65 -0.98
C ARG A 869 -5.86 -2.12 -0.71
N LEU A 870 -5.60 -2.63 0.50
CA LEU A 870 -4.33 -3.29 0.78
C LEU A 870 -4.12 -4.46 -0.20
N PRO A 871 -3.02 -4.53 -0.97
CA PRO A 871 -2.86 -5.56 -2.01
C PRO A 871 -2.96 -7.00 -1.48
N SER A 872 -2.48 -7.24 -0.25
CA SER A 872 -2.59 -8.52 0.44
C SER A 872 -4.03 -8.91 0.84
N ILE A 873 -4.96 -7.97 0.88
CA ILE A 873 -6.37 -8.19 1.19
C ILE A 873 -7.18 -8.35 -0.10
N VAL A 874 -6.88 -7.56 -1.13
CA VAL A 874 -7.47 -7.70 -2.47
C VAL A 874 -7.17 -9.09 -3.05
N GLN A 875 -5.89 -9.49 -3.06
CA GLN A 875 -5.51 -10.84 -3.52
C GLN A 875 -6.20 -11.94 -2.71
N ASN A 876 -6.26 -11.78 -1.38
CA ASN A 876 -6.88 -12.78 -0.50
C ASN A 876 -8.39 -12.90 -0.70
N ALA A 877 -9.09 -11.87 -1.19
CA ALA A 877 -10.50 -11.96 -1.57
C ALA A 877 -10.71 -12.84 -2.82
N HIS A 878 -9.85 -12.72 -3.84
CA HIS A 878 -9.81 -13.67 -4.96
C HIS A 878 -9.50 -15.09 -4.46
N ASP A 879 -8.48 -15.24 -3.61
CA ASP A 879 -8.04 -16.53 -3.10
C ASP A 879 -9.11 -17.21 -2.22
N LEU A 880 -9.91 -16.44 -1.46
CA LEU A 880 -11.03 -16.95 -0.66
C LEU A 880 -12.10 -17.58 -1.55
N VAL A 881 -12.52 -16.87 -2.61
CA VAL A 881 -13.48 -17.40 -3.60
C VAL A 881 -12.91 -18.64 -4.30
N ALA A 882 -11.65 -18.60 -4.72
CA ALA A 882 -10.98 -19.75 -5.35
C ALA A 882 -10.85 -20.97 -4.40
N ASN A 883 -10.71 -20.74 -3.09
CA ASN A 883 -10.70 -21.80 -2.08
C ASN A 883 -12.11 -22.37 -1.82
N SER A 884 -13.16 -21.55 -1.87
CA SER A 884 -14.55 -22.03 -1.84
C SER A 884 -14.83 -23.00 -2.99
N GLU A 885 -14.55 -22.61 -4.24
CA GLU A 885 -14.77 -23.50 -5.39
C GLU A 885 -13.86 -24.76 -5.37
N ALA A 886 -12.70 -24.69 -4.71
CA ALA A 886 -11.87 -25.87 -4.44
C ALA A 886 -12.48 -26.80 -3.39
N CYS A 887 -13.20 -26.24 -2.40
CA CYS A 887 -13.94 -27.01 -1.40
C CYS A 887 -15.16 -27.72 -2.03
N VAL A 888 -15.88 -27.05 -2.95
CA VAL A 888 -16.94 -27.68 -3.77
C VAL A 888 -16.40 -28.91 -4.49
N ARG A 889 -15.27 -28.76 -5.21
CA ARG A 889 -14.62 -29.89 -5.91
C ARG A 889 -14.24 -31.03 -4.95
N ALA A 890 -13.69 -30.72 -3.78
CA ALA A 890 -13.36 -31.76 -2.80
C ALA A 890 -14.57 -32.58 -2.32
N PHE A 891 -15.78 -31.99 -2.26
CA PHE A 891 -17.00 -32.76 -2.01
C PHE A 891 -17.45 -33.59 -3.22
N THR A 892 -17.41 -33.03 -4.43
CA THR A 892 -17.77 -33.74 -5.67
C THR A 892 -16.83 -34.93 -5.95
N GLU A 893 -15.55 -34.79 -5.62
CA GLU A 893 -14.51 -35.81 -5.80
C GLU A 893 -14.44 -36.83 -4.64
N GLY A 894 -15.15 -36.60 -3.53
CA GLY A 894 -15.06 -37.44 -2.32
C GLY A 894 -13.68 -37.40 -1.64
N SER A 895 -13.00 -36.24 -1.67
CA SER A 895 -11.60 -36.11 -1.27
C SER A 895 -11.45 -35.51 0.14
N LEU A 896 -11.32 -36.37 1.16
CA LEU A 896 -11.12 -35.96 2.55
C LEU A 896 -9.82 -35.16 2.75
N GLN A 897 -8.75 -35.54 2.03
CA GLN A 897 -7.49 -34.79 1.97
C GLN A 897 -7.67 -33.43 1.29
N GLY A 898 -8.47 -33.36 0.22
CA GLY A 898 -8.84 -32.12 -0.46
C GLY A 898 -9.58 -31.17 0.48
N LEU A 899 -10.56 -31.67 1.22
CA LEU A 899 -11.30 -30.91 2.24
C LEU A 899 -10.36 -30.37 3.33
N GLY A 900 -9.49 -31.22 3.89
CA GLY A 900 -8.46 -30.79 4.84
C GLY A 900 -7.54 -29.68 4.30
N ALA A 901 -7.11 -29.79 3.04
CA ALA A 901 -6.34 -28.75 2.35
C ALA A 901 -7.13 -27.45 2.11
N CYS A 902 -8.46 -27.51 1.96
CA CYS A 902 -9.33 -26.32 1.95
C CYS A 902 -9.38 -25.66 3.33
N LEU A 903 -9.53 -26.43 4.41
CA LEU A 903 -9.55 -25.93 5.79
C LEU A 903 -8.22 -25.26 6.19
N ARG A 904 -7.07 -25.89 5.89
CA ARG A 904 -5.74 -25.29 6.17
C ARG A 904 -5.56 -23.95 5.44
N ARG A 905 -5.99 -23.86 4.17
CA ARG A 905 -6.01 -22.60 3.41
C ARG A 905 -6.96 -21.58 4.02
N ALA A 906 -8.18 -21.99 4.40
CA ALA A 906 -9.15 -21.09 5.03
C ALA A 906 -8.62 -20.49 6.36
N ARG A 907 -7.90 -21.27 7.18
CA ARG A 907 -7.20 -20.77 8.37
C ARG A 907 -6.15 -19.70 8.01
N GLN A 908 -5.28 -19.96 7.03
CA GLN A 908 -4.28 -19.00 6.56
C GLN A 908 -4.94 -17.71 6.04
N GLN A 909 -5.95 -17.85 5.18
CA GLN A 909 -6.71 -16.73 4.60
C GLN A 909 -7.42 -15.90 5.69
N LYS A 910 -7.97 -16.55 6.72
CA LYS A 910 -8.60 -15.88 7.88
C LYS A 910 -7.58 -15.10 8.73
N ARG A 911 -6.36 -15.61 8.89
CA ARG A 911 -5.24 -14.87 9.52
C ARG A 911 -4.73 -13.69 8.67
N GLN A 912 -4.89 -13.76 7.35
CA GLN A 912 -4.53 -12.69 6.41
C GLN A 912 -5.61 -11.60 6.34
N MET A 913 -6.90 -11.94 6.39
CA MET A 913 -7.99 -10.96 6.57
C MET A 913 -7.92 -10.28 7.94
N VAL A 914 -7.67 -11.05 9.00
CA VAL A 914 -7.74 -10.59 10.40
C VAL A 914 -6.44 -10.90 11.14
N PRO A 915 -5.46 -9.98 11.14
CA PRO A 915 -4.29 -10.06 12.01
C PRO A 915 -4.72 -10.06 13.49
N GLY A 916 -4.56 -11.21 14.17
CA GLY A 916 -4.98 -11.38 15.58
C GLY A 916 -6.31 -12.10 15.80
N CYS A 917 -6.81 -12.84 14.81
CA CYS A 917 -7.91 -13.80 14.98
C CYS A 917 -7.50 -15.08 15.75
N GLU A 918 -6.20 -15.35 15.94
CA GLU A 918 -5.68 -16.44 16.79
C GLU A 918 -4.90 -15.89 18.00
N PRO A 919 -5.56 -15.56 19.13
CA PRO A 919 -4.90 -15.17 20.38
C PRO A 919 -4.06 -16.32 20.95
N SER A 920 -3.03 -16.01 21.76
CA SER A 920 -1.99 -16.97 22.18
C SER A 920 -2.51 -18.30 22.74
N SER A 921 -3.56 -18.30 23.56
CA SER A 921 -4.13 -19.55 24.11
C SER A 921 -4.92 -20.37 23.09
N VAL A 922 -5.59 -19.70 22.13
CA VAL A 922 -6.29 -20.36 21.03
C VAL A 922 -5.27 -20.91 20.04
N ARG A 923 -4.20 -20.16 19.79
CA ARG A 923 -3.07 -20.58 18.98
C ARG A 923 -2.35 -21.80 19.55
N LEU A 924 -2.08 -21.82 20.87
CA LEU A 924 -1.51 -22.98 21.57
C LEU A 924 -2.37 -24.25 21.38
N LEU A 925 -3.69 -24.11 21.53
CA LEU A 925 -4.66 -25.19 21.32
C LEU A 925 -4.61 -25.69 19.86
N MET A 926 -4.66 -24.77 18.90
CA MET A 926 -4.59 -25.08 17.46
C MET A 926 -3.24 -25.69 17.04
N GLU A 927 -2.12 -25.28 17.64
CA GLU A 927 -0.79 -25.85 17.38
C GLU A 927 -0.65 -27.25 18.02
N ALA A 928 -1.29 -27.51 19.17
CA ALA A 928 -1.35 -28.86 19.75
C ALA A 928 -2.18 -29.84 18.91
N LEU A 929 -3.26 -29.39 18.26
CA LEU A 929 -4.11 -30.24 17.41
C LEU A 929 -3.55 -30.54 16.02
N GLU A 930 -2.61 -29.73 15.50
CA GLU A 930 -2.07 -29.84 14.14
C GLU A 930 -1.55 -31.25 13.75
N PRO A 931 -0.87 -32.02 14.63
CA PRO A 931 -0.44 -33.38 14.30
C PRO A 931 -1.61 -34.33 14.00
N MET A 932 -2.74 -34.17 14.69
CA MET A 932 -3.95 -34.99 14.50
C MET A 932 -4.84 -34.50 13.34
N ALA A 933 -4.51 -33.39 12.67
CA ALA A 933 -5.41 -32.71 11.75
C ALA A 933 -5.11 -32.96 10.26
N LEU A 934 -6.17 -33.28 9.49
CA LEU A 934 -6.23 -33.02 8.05
C LEU A 934 -6.47 -31.52 7.77
N GLY A 935 -7.15 -30.83 8.69
CA GLY A 935 -7.27 -29.38 8.69
C GLY A 935 -8.19 -28.90 9.81
N HIS A 936 -8.01 -27.65 10.25
CA HIS A 936 -8.82 -27.06 11.32
C HIS A 936 -8.85 -25.53 11.19
N SER A 937 -9.91 -24.91 11.69
CA SER A 937 -10.15 -23.47 11.62
C SER A 937 -11.10 -23.02 12.73
N LEU A 938 -10.97 -21.76 13.16
CA LEU A 938 -11.93 -21.12 14.07
C LEU A 938 -13.24 -20.81 13.35
N ALA A 939 -14.37 -20.93 14.05
CA ALA A 939 -15.69 -20.56 13.56
C ALA A 939 -15.88 -19.04 13.47
N GLY A 940 -16.59 -18.57 12.44
CA GLY A 940 -16.87 -17.15 12.22
C GLY A 940 -15.60 -16.29 12.15
N ALA A 941 -15.64 -15.10 12.75
CA ALA A 941 -14.53 -14.13 12.72
C ALA A 941 -13.27 -14.54 13.51
N GLY A 942 -13.37 -15.57 14.37
CA GLY A 942 -12.29 -16.00 15.26
C GLY A 942 -12.08 -15.11 16.48
N GLY A 943 -10.94 -15.27 17.13
CA GLY A 943 -10.59 -14.62 18.40
C GLY A 943 -11.06 -15.34 19.66
N GLY A 944 -11.75 -16.47 19.51
CA GLY A 944 -12.41 -17.27 20.55
C GLY A 944 -13.48 -18.15 19.91
N GLY A 945 -14.44 -18.60 20.70
CA GLY A 945 -15.58 -19.42 20.27
C GLY A 945 -15.19 -20.89 20.10
N PHE A 946 -15.78 -21.53 19.09
CA PHE A 946 -15.41 -22.87 18.66
C PHE A 946 -14.36 -22.85 17.55
N LEU A 947 -13.59 -23.93 17.45
CA LEU A 947 -12.93 -24.37 16.23
C LEU A 947 -13.50 -25.72 15.80
N TYR A 948 -13.47 -25.99 14.49
CA TYR A 948 -13.80 -27.29 13.92
C TYR A 948 -12.51 -27.95 13.41
N LEU A 949 -12.40 -29.25 13.68
CA LEU A 949 -11.24 -30.08 13.42
C LEU A 949 -11.67 -31.25 12.54
N LEU A 950 -11.02 -31.40 11.38
CA LEU A 950 -11.08 -32.61 10.57
C LEU A 950 -9.85 -33.47 10.93
N THR A 951 -10.09 -34.59 11.60
CA THR A 951 -9.03 -35.48 12.13
C THR A 951 -8.42 -36.36 11.05
N ARG A 952 -7.21 -36.89 11.30
CA ARG A 952 -6.52 -37.83 10.39
C ARG A 952 -7.15 -39.22 10.39
N GLU A 953 -7.44 -39.74 11.57
CA GLU A 953 -8.15 -41.01 11.74
C GLU A 953 -9.62 -40.73 12.14
N PRO A 954 -10.55 -41.64 11.84
CA PRO A 954 -11.94 -41.50 12.27
C PRO A 954 -12.09 -41.63 13.80
N LEU A 955 -13.19 -41.06 14.33
CA LEU A 955 -13.69 -41.24 15.69
C LEU A 955 -12.74 -40.80 16.82
N GLN A 956 -11.75 -39.94 16.54
CA GLN A 956 -10.70 -39.52 17.48
C GLN A 956 -11.15 -38.61 18.66
N ARG A 957 -12.45 -38.51 18.98
CA ARG A 957 -12.99 -37.60 20.02
C ARG A 957 -12.27 -37.73 21.37
N LEU A 958 -12.05 -38.97 21.84
CA LEU A 958 -11.38 -39.22 23.12
C LEU A 958 -9.88 -38.91 23.06
N ALA A 959 -9.20 -39.26 21.97
CA ALA A 959 -7.77 -38.96 21.79
C ALA A 959 -7.51 -37.43 21.72
N VAL A 960 -8.40 -36.68 21.08
CA VAL A 960 -8.39 -35.20 21.07
C VAL A 960 -8.60 -34.65 22.48
N LEU A 961 -9.56 -35.19 23.24
CA LEU A 961 -9.80 -34.79 24.63
C LEU A 961 -8.57 -35.04 25.53
N GLU A 962 -7.98 -36.23 25.46
CA GLU A 962 -6.77 -36.59 26.22
C GLU A 962 -5.56 -35.72 25.87
N LEU A 963 -5.35 -35.43 24.57
CA LEU A 963 -4.27 -34.56 24.10
C LEU A 963 -4.39 -33.16 24.68
N LEU A 964 -5.60 -32.57 24.63
CA LEU A 964 -5.84 -31.23 25.18
C LEU A 964 -5.70 -31.22 26.70
N GLN A 965 -6.16 -32.25 27.42
CA GLN A 965 -5.98 -32.39 28.87
C GLN A 965 -4.51 -32.51 29.30
N ARG A 966 -3.65 -33.07 28.44
CA ARG A 966 -2.21 -33.19 28.69
C ARG A 966 -1.40 -31.98 28.22
N THR A 967 -2.01 -31.01 27.54
CA THR A 967 -1.32 -29.84 26.99
C THR A 967 -1.28 -28.71 28.03
N PRO A 968 -0.11 -28.37 28.62
CA PRO A 968 -0.03 -27.37 29.67
C PRO A 968 -0.34 -25.95 29.13
N GLY A 969 -1.10 -25.17 29.91
CA GLY A 969 -1.48 -23.80 29.55
C GLY A 969 -2.81 -23.65 28.80
N LEU A 970 -3.52 -24.75 28.55
CA LEU A 970 -4.94 -24.71 28.18
C LEU A 970 -5.82 -24.58 29.44
N GLY A 971 -6.95 -23.87 29.30
CA GLY A 971 -7.95 -23.69 30.36
C GLY A 971 -9.18 -24.56 30.10
N ASP A 972 -10.37 -24.06 30.45
CA ASP A 972 -11.63 -24.77 30.16
C ASP A 972 -11.83 -24.95 28.63
N PHE A 973 -11.95 -26.21 28.19
CA PHE A 973 -12.31 -26.57 26.82
C PHE A 973 -13.26 -27.78 26.84
N SER A 974 -14.01 -27.97 25.76
CA SER A 974 -14.92 -29.12 25.61
C SER A 974 -14.92 -29.60 24.15
N VAL A 975 -15.06 -30.92 23.97
CA VAL A 975 -14.98 -31.59 22.66
C VAL A 975 -16.33 -32.24 22.34
N HIS A 976 -16.96 -31.78 21.28
CA HIS A 976 -18.35 -32.07 20.89
C HIS A 976 -18.38 -32.89 19.59
N SER A 977 -19.36 -33.78 19.45
CA SER A 977 -19.59 -34.50 18.19
C SER A 977 -20.41 -33.66 17.21
N VAL A 978 -20.14 -33.85 15.91
CA VAL A 978 -20.74 -33.07 14.82
C VAL A 978 -21.42 -34.03 13.86
N GLU A 979 -22.70 -33.77 13.57
CA GLU A 979 -23.47 -34.51 12.58
C GLU A 979 -23.98 -33.54 11.52
N LEU A 980 -24.11 -33.99 10.28
CA LEU A 980 -24.70 -33.21 9.20
C LEU A 980 -26.22 -33.09 9.43
N ASP A 981 -26.75 -31.87 9.34
CA ASP A 981 -28.20 -31.67 9.27
C ASP A 981 -28.67 -31.52 7.81
N PRO A 982 -29.52 -32.41 7.28
CA PRO A 982 -29.90 -32.39 5.86
C PRO A 982 -30.97 -31.35 5.51
N GLU A 983 -31.79 -30.92 6.48
CA GLU A 983 -32.97 -30.06 6.23
C GLU A 983 -32.64 -28.57 6.35
N GLY A 984 -31.92 -28.19 7.42
CA GLY A 984 -31.72 -26.79 7.81
C GLY A 984 -32.77 -26.36 8.85
N LEU A 985 -33.30 -25.15 8.72
CA LEU A 985 -34.45 -24.71 9.51
C LEU A 985 -35.63 -25.66 9.28
N SER A 986 -36.26 -26.15 10.35
CA SER A 986 -37.49 -26.95 10.25
C SER A 986 -38.59 -26.38 11.13
N VAL A 987 -39.84 -26.60 10.72
CA VAL A 987 -41.03 -26.30 11.54
C VAL A 987 -41.39 -27.55 12.33
N LEU A 988 -41.46 -27.43 13.65
CA LEU A 988 -41.89 -28.54 14.50
C LEU A 988 -43.41 -28.67 14.45
N SER A 989 -43.89 -29.91 14.36
CA SER A 989 -45.33 -30.20 14.47
C SER A 989 -45.84 -29.77 15.85
N PRO A 990 -46.92 -28.98 15.93
CA PRO A 990 -47.51 -28.60 17.21
C PRO A 990 -48.11 -29.83 17.90
N GLY A 991 -47.51 -30.22 19.03
CA GLY A 991 -48.00 -31.25 19.95
C GLY A 991 -49.11 -30.76 20.88
#